data_AF-A0A7W2H406-F1
#
_entry.id   AF-A0A7W2H406-F1
#
_cell.length_a   1.000
_cell.length_b   1.000
_cell.length_c   1.000
_cell.angle_alpha   90.00
_cell.angle_beta   90.00
_cell.angle_gamma   90.00
#
_symmetry.space_group_name_H-M   'P 1'
#
loop_
_entity.id
_entity.type
_entity.pdbx_description
1 polymer ?
#
loop_
_entity_poly.entity_id
_entity_poly.type
_entity_poly.pdbx_seq_one_letter_code
_entity_poly.pdbx_strand_id
1 'polypeptide(L)'
;MVKEVFTSMITVVVLMGSLVACGGVDKYESGTGQQIASNDLDSESTTTDAEPESTTTDAEPESTTTDAEPEGIIADAEPETKDIEAPDLTIISKHPTIDCLNGVFDKFVNVFGMYVVATPEAPESFVNHSAGVLAQYLDNDEDGYVDNQKVLDFLVEANRVVPLWSQSDSESFFEDTDRGALCEERVTFGASMFLNDRWALGGIETSGDWDTNLEEIWHIITWGWDHVYPVDFGVMRGNSQIGEAMDAARGGQFQDPPETYPEEAWYKYYDPTCEYACQIYEYFYWILMANIGALDPQYTDKCERSKPEWYVCTKEELQQVDPKAYDLLNNQGFKLPTRIPNGLYRESSGRETLPSAESQDLRGTQEIDACKLIGPDGALSLAHERPIHRLNTVGSIKTVVLFADFANVSANESTEDIFSIISPGAENFFRDQSYGRLSLSLFPHHEWLRLSGPTSIYRDALTSYTGHRDWIQEAMNLADDSVDFSDTDAVLVVSPPNAGDIPYGPALMGWSAAYADDGSLNADGRYIANAVTSGADLTYWGDLWYPHEMGHSLGLPDLYGATISGRAGFTRPFSLMDDIGSTAPGYMGYSRWILKWLDDSQIACINGNTTVALTPIETHGGLKIALVPFDQTRALVIESRRKIGYDIALEREGAVVYIVDTENGFGGGSGEGPMEVLNNAQALLPNESLTYENVTITVQEANLTGDIIQIEIND
;
A
#
# COMPACT_ATOMS: atom_id res chain seq x y z
N MET A 1 -45.08 30.80 -38.31
CA MET A 1 -45.54 31.05 -36.92
C MET A 1 -46.18 29.76 -36.44
N VAL A 2 -45.67 28.99 -35.47
CA VAL A 2 -44.66 29.21 -34.43
C VAL A 2 -44.22 27.82 -33.92
N LYS A 3 -42.90 27.67 -33.75
CA LYS A 3 -42.09 26.84 -32.81
C LYS A 3 -42.09 25.31 -32.84
N GLU A 4 -40.90 24.81 -33.19
CA GLU A 4 -40.22 23.63 -32.67
C GLU A 4 -40.11 23.66 -31.13
N VAL A 5 -40.20 22.48 -30.49
CA VAL A 5 -39.54 22.17 -29.22
C VAL A 5 -39.06 20.72 -29.29
N PHE A 6 -37.75 20.56 -29.14
CA PHE A 6 -37.00 19.30 -29.12
C PHE A 6 -37.08 18.63 -27.74
N THR A 7 -36.99 17.30 -27.80
CA THR A 7 -36.90 16.30 -26.73
C THR A 7 -35.66 16.49 -25.85
N SER A 8 -35.80 16.32 -24.53
CA SER A 8 -34.68 16.26 -23.58
C SER A 8 -34.45 14.80 -23.15
N MET A 9 -33.27 14.25 -23.48
CA MET A 9 -32.69 13.07 -22.85
C MET A 9 -31.46 13.55 -22.09
N ILE A 10 -31.47 13.37 -20.77
CA ILE A 10 -30.35 13.68 -19.88
C ILE A 10 -29.36 12.53 -19.97
N THR A 11 -28.16 12.82 -20.46
CA THR A 11 -26.97 11.97 -20.30
C THR A 11 -26.08 12.66 -19.27
N VAL A 12 -25.79 11.99 -18.16
CA VAL A 12 -24.83 12.44 -17.15
C VAL A 12 -23.44 12.11 -17.68
N VAL A 13 -22.64 13.13 -17.97
CA VAL A 13 -21.22 13.00 -18.31
C VAL A 13 -20.44 13.28 -17.02
N VAL A 14 -19.64 12.31 -16.60
CA VAL A 14 -18.64 12.46 -15.53
C VAL A 14 -17.49 13.29 -16.10
N LEU A 15 -17.15 14.40 -15.43
CA LEU A 15 -15.97 15.21 -15.75
C LEU A 15 -14.70 14.44 -15.35
N MET A 16 -13.93 13.97 -16.33
CA MET A 16 -12.49 13.73 -16.18
C MET A 16 -11.77 15.01 -16.60
N GLY A 17 -10.96 15.57 -15.70
CA GLY A 17 -10.07 16.68 -16.00
C GLY A 17 -8.82 16.16 -16.71
N SER A 18 -8.73 16.37 -18.01
CA SER A 18 -7.50 16.18 -18.77
C SER A 18 -6.61 17.41 -18.58
N LEU A 19 -5.47 17.25 -17.88
CA LEU A 19 -4.37 18.21 -17.91
C LEU A 19 -3.77 18.22 -19.31
N VAL A 20 -3.89 19.35 -20.01
CA VAL A 20 -3.32 19.57 -21.34
C VAL A 20 -1.92 20.16 -21.20
N ALA A 21 -1.00 19.59 -21.97
CA ALA A 21 0.40 19.96 -22.21
C ALA A 21 0.81 21.42 -21.92
N CYS A 22 1.80 21.60 -21.06
CA CYS A 22 2.52 22.86 -20.84
C CYS A 22 3.40 23.19 -22.06
N GLY A 23 3.01 24.22 -22.82
CA GLY A 23 3.80 24.74 -23.94
C GLY A 23 3.30 26.08 -24.47
N GLY A 24 3.88 27.19 -24.02
CA GLY A 24 3.66 28.53 -24.59
C GLY A 24 4.36 29.63 -23.78
N VAL A 25 5.54 30.14 -24.18
CA VAL A 25 5.80 31.23 -25.16
C VAL A 25 5.14 32.58 -24.83
N ASP A 26 5.99 33.55 -24.48
CA ASP A 26 5.75 34.95 -24.14
C ASP A 26 4.72 35.71 -25.01
N LYS A 27 3.88 36.54 -24.34
CA LYS A 27 3.61 37.95 -24.73
C LYS A 27 2.79 38.75 -23.69
N TYR A 28 3.42 39.80 -23.17
CA TYR A 28 2.83 40.93 -22.44
C TYR A 28 1.82 41.75 -23.26
N GLU A 29 0.72 42.22 -22.65
CA GLU A 29 0.35 43.66 -22.65
C GLU A 29 -0.74 44.04 -21.61
N SER A 30 -0.41 45.11 -20.87
CA SER A 30 -1.10 45.90 -19.83
C SER A 30 -2.61 46.17 -19.88
N GLY A 31 -3.23 46.40 -18.71
CA GLY A 31 -4.50 47.17 -18.66
C GLY A 31 -5.26 47.40 -17.35
N THR A 32 -4.63 47.98 -16.32
CA THR A 32 -5.24 48.95 -15.33
C THR A 32 -6.65 48.71 -14.74
N GLY A 33 -6.72 48.65 -13.39
CA GLY A 33 -7.53 49.63 -12.63
C GLY A 33 -8.53 49.15 -11.57
N GLN A 34 -8.17 49.43 -10.30
CA GLN A 34 -8.96 50.24 -9.35
C GLN A 34 -9.74 49.54 -8.21
N GLN A 35 -9.10 49.61 -7.03
CA GLN A 35 -9.61 49.72 -5.64
C GLN A 35 -11.11 49.96 -5.42
N ILE A 36 -11.69 49.23 -4.46
CA ILE A 36 -12.57 49.80 -3.40
C ILE A 36 -12.33 49.05 -2.07
N ALA A 37 -12.01 49.82 -1.02
CA ALA A 37 -11.96 49.40 0.38
C ALA A 37 -13.32 49.58 1.06
N SER A 38 -13.63 48.80 2.12
CA SER A 38 -13.86 49.33 3.49
C SER A 38 -14.62 48.36 4.43
N ASN A 39 -14.04 48.25 5.63
CA ASN A 39 -14.62 48.27 6.99
C ASN A 39 -15.30 47.05 7.62
N ASP A 40 -14.59 46.51 8.63
CA ASP A 40 -14.91 46.46 10.07
C ASP A 40 -16.32 46.07 10.54
N LEU A 41 -16.38 45.12 11.49
CA LEU A 41 -16.80 45.40 12.88
C LEU A 41 -16.64 44.17 13.81
N ASP A 42 -16.10 44.46 14.99
CA ASP A 42 -15.86 43.61 16.17
C ASP A 42 -17.11 42.98 16.82
N SER A 43 -16.90 41.89 17.57
CA SER A 43 -17.40 41.83 18.97
C SER A 43 -16.69 40.76 19.81
N GLU A 44 -16.06 41.20 20.89
CA GLU A 44 -15.55 40.40 22.02
C GLU A 44 -16.68 39.78 22.89
N SER A 45 -16.37 38.69 23.60
CA SER A 45 -16.77 38.57 25.01
C SER A 45 -15.88 37.56 25.77
N THR A 46 -15.42 37.98 26.94
CA THR A 46 -14.53 37.32 27.91
C THR A 46 -15.29 36.73 29.10
N THR A 47 -14.61 35.85 29.87
CA THR A 47 -14.57 35.65 31.36
C THR A 47 -14.37 34.16 31.70
N THR A 48 -13.20 33.68 32.14
CA THR A 48 -12.46 33.74 33.45
C THR A 48 -12.84 32.66 34.49
N ASP A 49 -11.81 31.89 34.83
CA ASP A 49 -11.29 31.53 36.17
C ASP A 49 -11.45 30.11 36.78
N ALA A 50 -10.27 29.59 37.14
CA ALA A 50 -9.87 28.93 38.40
C ALA A 50 -9.67 27.40 38.47
N GLU A 51 -8.38 27.01 38.46
CA GLU A 51 -7.75 25.89 39.20
C GLU A 51 -7.17 26.41 40.56
N PRO A 52 -6.44 25.68 41.44
CA PRO A 52 -5.84 24.31 41.36
C PRO A 52 -5.88 23.46 42.67
N GLU A 53 -5.36 22.21 42.61
CA GLU A 53 -4.36 21.63 43.58
C GLU A 53 -4.04 20.14 43.29
N SER A 54 -2.74 19.77 43.20
CA SER A 54 -2.03 18.79 44.08
C SER A 54 -0.65 18.40 43.50
N THR A 55 0.43 18.95 44.07
CA THR A 55 1.49 18.31 44.90
C THR A 55 2.58 17.50 44.19
N THR A 56 3.79 18.06 44.29
CA THR A 56 5.12 17.51 44.01
C THR A 56 5.70 16.76 45.20
N THR A 57 6.59 15.79 44.96
CA THR A 57 7.61 15.34 45.92
C THR A 57 8.90 14.98 45.18
N ASP A 58 9.98 15.72 45.46
CA ASP A 58 11.37 15.37 45.21
C ASP A 58 12.00 14.66 46.42
N ALA A 59 12.95 13.76 46.16
CA ALA A 59 13.96 13.34 47.12
C ALA A 59 15.27 12.95 46.41
N GLU A 60 16.29 13.80 46.54
CA GLU A 60 17.75 13.56 46.44
C GLU A 60 18.30 12.97 47.77
N PRO A 61 19.62 12.69 48.01
CA PRO A 61 20.85 12.80 47.16
C PRO A 61 21.85 11.59 47.34
N GLU A 62 22.93 11.54 46.53
CA GLU A 62 24.34 11.74 46.97
C GLU A 62 25.39 11.26 45.95
N SER A 63 26.43 12.09 45.83
CA SER A 63 27.59 12.02 44.94
C SER A 63 28.70 11.10 45.45
N THR A 64 29.51 10.53 44.55
CA THR A 64 30.98 10.56 44.69
C THR A 64 31.66 10.53 43.31
N THR A 65 32.65 11.41 43.18
CA THR A 65 33.46 11.76 42.00
C THR A 65 34.62 10.80 41.78
N THR A 66 35.02 10.59 40.51
CA THR A 66 36.45 10.51 40.12
C THR A 66 36.64 10.84 38.64
N ASP A 67 37.70 11.59 38.37
CA ASP A 67 38.11 12.22 37.10
C ASP A 67 38.55 11.25 35.99
N ALA A 68 38.27 11.61 34.73
CA ALA A 68 39.16 11.43 33.58
C ALA A 68 38.69 12.30 32.39
N GLU A 69 39.60 13.09 31.82
CA GLU A 69 39.45 13.86 30.58
C GLU A 69 39.35 12.96 29.32
N PRO A 70 38.86 13.47 28.18
CA PRO A 70 38.41 12.67 27.04
C PRO A 70 39.52 12.40 26.02
N GLU A 71 39.64 11.16 25.55
CA GLU A 71 40.35 10.84 24.31
C GLU A 71 39.44 10.05 23.36
N GLY A 72 39.30 10.56 22.13
CA GLY A 72 39.02 9.77 20.93
C GLY A 72 37.56 9.45 20.60
N ILE A 73 36.90 10.34 19.87
CA ILE A 73 35.79 9.97 18.98
C ILE A 73 36.39 9.10 17.87
N ILE A 74 36.09 7.80 17.87
CA ILE A 74 36.23 6.95 16.70
C ILE A 74 34.88 6.99 16.00
N ALA A 75 34.90 7.48 14.76
CA ALA A 75 33.74 7.60 13.88
C ALA A 75 33.05 6.26 13.67
N ASP A 76 31.73 6.34 13.56
CA ASP A 76 30.81 5.25 13.22
C ASP A 76 31.27 4.53 11.94
N ALA A 77 31.32 3.20 12.00
CA ALA A 77 31.38 2.36 10.82
C ALA A 77 29.93 2.03 10.42
N GLU A 78 29.54 2.48 9.23
CA GLU A 78 28.29 2.14 8.55
C GLU A 78 28.15 0.61 8.41
N PRO A 79 26.96 0.01 8.63
CA PRO A 79 26.76 -1.40 8.39
C PRO A 79 26.52 -1.67 6.90
N GLU A 80 27.20 -2.68 6.37
CA GLU A 80 27.10 -3.19 4.99
C GLU A 80 25.69 -3.74 4.69
N THR A 81 25.18 -3.47 3.48
CA THR A 81 23.89 -3.91 2.91
C THR A 81 24.05 -5.08 1.91
N LYS A 82 22.95 -5.84 1.65
CA LYS A 82 22.51 -6.50 0.36
C LYS A 82 21.38 -7.54 0.61
N ASP A 83 20.32 -7.76 -0.20
CA ASP A 83 19.89 -7.29 -1.54
C ASP A 83 18.32 -7.35 -1.68
N ILE A 84 17.65 -6.25 -2.03
CA ILE A 84 16.60 -6.26 -3.07
C ILE A 84 17.33 -5.78 -4.34
N GLU A 85 17.25 -6.55 -5.42
CA GLU A 85 17.99 -6.22 -6.65
C GLU A 85 17.57 -4.85 -7.17
N ALA A 86 18.57 -4.00 -7.44
CA ALA A 86 18.39 -2.82 -8.28
C ALA A 86 17.64 -3.21 -9.55
N PRO A 87 16.80 -2.32 -10.11
CA PRO A 87 16.11 -2.60 -11.35
C PRO A 87 17.15 -2.97 -12.43
N ASP A 88 16.94 -4.08 -13.11
CA ASP A 88 17.82 -4.55 -14.21
C ASP A 88 17.80 -3.58 -15.41
N LEU A 89 16.97 -2.52 -15.37
CA LEU A 89 16.78 -1.46 -16.38
C LEU A 89 16.75 -1.99 -17.83
N THR A 90 16.38 -3.25 -18.00
CA THR A 90 16.38 -3.92 -19.29
C THR A 90 15.17 -3.49 -20.10
N ILE A 91 15.41 -3.14 -21.37
CA ILE A 91 14.34 -2.85 -22.31
C ILE A 91 13.71 -4.16 -22.76
N ILE A 92 12.43 -4.35 -22.44
CA ILE A 92 11.60 -5.43 -22.98
C ILE A 92 10.67 -4.89 -24.07
N SER A 93 10.25 -5.78 -24.98
CA SER A 93 9.47 -5.38 -26.16
C SER A 93 7.95 -5.35 -25.96
N LYS A 94 7.47 -5.81 -24.81
CA LYS A 94 6.06 -5.84 -24.44
C LYS A 94 5.89 -5.64 -22.93
N HIS A 95 4.89 -4.85 -22.55
CA HIS A 95 4.42 -4.79 -21.17
C HIS A 95 3.87 -6.16 -20.75
N PRO A 96 4.27 -6.70 -19.59
CA PRO A 96 3.92 -8.07 -19.20
C PRO A 96 2.45 -8.25 -18.81
N THR A 97 1.80 -7.19 -18.30
CA THR A 97 0.46 -7.28 -17.68
C THR A 97 -0.59 -6.33 -18.27
N ILE A 98 -0.20 -5.37 -19.11
CA ILE A 98 -1.09 -4.30 -19.60
C ILE A 98 -1.06 -4.31 -21.13
N ASP A 99 -1.89 -5.18 -21.71
CA ASP A 99 -1.88 -5.45 -23.15
C ASP A 99 -2.20 -4.24 -24.03
N CYS A 100 -2.97 -3.28 -23.52
CA CYS A 100 -3.37 -2.10 -24.30
C CYS A 100 -2.15 -1.24 -24.71
N LEU A 101 -1.10 -1.21 -23.88
CA LEU A 101 0.15 -0.49 -24.17
C LEU A 101 0.93 -1.11 -25.33
N ASN A 102 0.83 -2.44 -25.51
CA ASN A 102 1.57 -3.20 -26.52
C ASN A 102 1.12 -2.90 -27.97
N GLY A 103 0.03 -2.15 -28.15
CA GLY A 103 -0.43 -1.69 -29.46
C GLY A 103 0.23 -0.40 -29.95
N VAL A 104 0.96 0.29 -29.08
CA VAL A 104 1.49 1.65 -29.28
C VAL A 104 2.98 1.71 -28.95
N PHE A 105 3.38 1.11 -27.83
CA PHE A 105 4.74 1.09 -27.34
C PHE A 105 5.41 -0.27 -27.61
N ASP A 106 6.72 -0.25 -27.89
CA ASP A 106 7.54 -1.46 -28.11
C ASP A 106 8.81 -1.50 -27.27
N LYS A 107 8.98 -0.54 -26.36
CA LYS A 107 10.08 -0.46 -25.42
C LYS A 107 9.50 -0.16 -24.05
N PHE A 108 9.81 -1.03 -23.10
CA PHE A 108 9.35 -0.95 -21.72
C PHE A 108 10.53 -1.18 -20.80
N VAL A 109 10.71 -0.34 -19.79
CA VAL A 109 11.70 -0.54 -18.73
C VAL A 109 10.99 -0.50 -17.41
N ASN A 110 11.11 -1.57 -16.63
CA ASN A 110 10.61 -1.65 -15.28
C ASN A 110 11.61 -0.99 -14.33
N VAL A 111 11.16 0.02 -13.61
CA VAL A 111 11.91 0.75 -12.58
C VAL A 111 11.15 0.63 -11.27
N PHE A 112 11.58 -0.32 -10.43
CA PHE A 112 10.96 -0.63 -9.14
C PHE A 112 9.43 -0.89 -9.20
N GLY A 113 8.92 -1.39 -10.32
CA GLY A 113 7.49 -1.65 -10.54
C GLY A 113 6.77 -0.59 -11.38
N MET A 114 7.31 0.63 -11.47
CA MET A 114 6.85 1.64 -12.43
C MET A 114 7.45 1.35 -13.82
N TYR A 115 6.81 1.86 -14.88
CA TYR A 115 7.28 1.63 -16.24
C TYR A 115 7.59 2.92 -16.99
N VAL A 116 8.80 2.97 -17.55
CA VAL A 116 9.09 3.83 -18.71
C VAL A 116 8.58 3.12 -19.95
N VAL A 117 7.73 3.78 -20.73
CA VAL A 117 7.09 3.22 -21.92
C VAL A 117 7.41 4.09 -23.12
N ALA A 118 7.89 3.51 -24.21
CA ALA A 118 8.37 4.29 -25.34
C ALA A 118 7.95 3.73 -26.71
N THR A 119 7.68 4.65 -27.63
CA THR A 119 7.24 4.32 -29.00
C THR A 119 8.40 3.75 -29.83
N PRO A 120 8.12 3.06 -30.95
CA PRO A 120 9.13 2.48 -31.83
C PRO A 120 10.25 3.42 -32.26
N GLU A 121 9.95 4.70 -32.48
CA GLU A 121 10.89 5.72 -32.92
C GLU A 121 11.71 6.38 -31.80
N ALA A 122 11.33 6.16 -30.53
CA ALA A 122 12.11 6.62 -29.39
C ALA A 122 13.50 5.94 -29.36
N PRO A 123 14.62 6.69 -29.35
CA PRO A 123 15.96 6.11 -29.25
C PRO A 123 16.15 5.37 -27.91
N GLU A 124 16.77 4.19 -27.92
CA GLU A 124 17.07 3.43 -26.68
C GLU A 124 17.90 4.25 -25.68
N SER A 125 18.76 5.15 -26.15
CA SER A 125 19.52 6.06 -25.28
C SER A 125 18.64 7.02 -24.49
N PHE A 126 17.49 7.41 -25.03
CA PHE A 126 16.52 8.26 -24.31
C PHE A 126 15.74 7.42 -23.31
N VAL A 127 15.32 6.21 -23.70
CA VAL A 127 14.62 5.27 -22.81
C VAL A 127 15.49 4.92 -21.60
N ASN A 128 16.74 4.54 -21.81
CA ASN A 128 17.66 4.21 -20.73
C ASN A 128 17.94 5.41 -19.82
N HIS A 129 18.11 6.60 -20.41
CA HIS A 129 18.33 7.83 -19.64
C HIS A 129 17.12 8.18 -18.76
N SER A 130 15.90 8.16 -19.32
CA SER A 130 14.68 8.39 -18.54
C SER A 130 14.47 7.34 -17.46
N ALA A 131 14.78 6.06 -17.73
CA ALA A 131 14.70 5.00 -16.74
C ALA A 131 15.72 5.20 -15.60
N GLY A 132 16.94 5.63 -15.93
CA GLY A 132 17.95 5.99 -14.94
C GLY A 132 17.54 7.21 -14.10
N VAL A 133 16.96 8.24 -14.71
CA VAL A 133 16.45 9.42 -13.97
C VAL A 133 15.30 9.03 -13.05
N LEU A 134 14.35 8.22 -13.52
CA LEU A 134 13.27 7.69 -12.68
C LEU A 134 13.82 6.87 -11.50
N ALA A 135 14.80 6.00 -11.76
CA ALA A 135 15.44 5.21 -10.70
C ALA A 135 16.12 6.12 -9.66
N GLN A 136 16.87 7.14 -10.10
CA GLN A 136 17.55 8.11 -9.23
C GLN A 136 16.60 9.06 -8.48
N TYR A 137 15.35 9.19 -8.90
CA TYR A 137 14.34 9.89 -8.11
C TYR A 137 13.69 9.02 -7.04
N LEU A 138 13.53 7.73 -7.33
CA LEU A 138 12.94 6.76 -6.40
C LEU A 138 13.97 6.25 -5.38
N ASP A 139 15.23 6.16 -5.78
CA ASP A 139 16.41 5.77 -4.99
C ASP A 139 17.55 6.74 -5.34
N ASN A 140 17.64 7.85 -4.60
CA ASN A 140 18.53 8.96 -4.91
C ASN A 140 19.96 8.77 -4.43
N ASP A 141 20.17 7.94 -3.40
CA ASP A 141 21.52 7.59 -2.97
C ASP A 141 22.14 6.44 -3.79
N GLU A 142 21.33 5.79 -4.64
CA GLU A 142 21.65 4.71 -5.57
C GLU A 142 22.12 3.43 -4.86
N ASP A 143 21.67 3.21 -3.62
CA ASP A 143 22.06 2.07 -2.82
C ASP A 143 21.32 0.77 -3.24
N GLY A 144 20.32 0.88 -4.12
CA GLY A 144 19.46 -0.21 -4.57
C GLY A 144 18.08 -0.22 -3.90
N TYR A 145 17.83 0.66 -2.93
CA TYR A 145 16.61 0.70 -2.14
C TYR A 145 15.86 2.01 -2.36
N VAL A 146 14.55 1.88 -2.54
CA VAL A 146 13.67 3.03 -2.75
C VAL A 146 13.62 3.88 -1.47
N ASP A 147 13.85 5.18 -1.62
CA ASP A 147 13.88 6.16 -0.54
C ASP A 147 12.52 6.28 0.17
N ASN A 148 11.42 6.22 -0.59
CA ASN A 148 10.06 6.31 -0.04
C ASN A 148 9.13 5.24 -0.63
N GLN A 149 9.13 4.06 0.01
CA GLN A 149 8.35 2.91 -0.46
C GLN A 149 6.85 3.21 -0.60
N LYS A 150 6.25 3.97 0.34
CA LYS A 150 4.81 4.30 0.28
C LYS A 150 4.43 5.08 -0.97
N VAL A 151 5.28 6.02 -1.39
CA VAL A 151 5.07 6.81 -2.62
C VAL A 151 5.16 5.90 -3.84
N LEU A 152 6.16 5.02 -3.89
CA LEU A 152 6.29 4.05 -4.97
C LEU A 152 5.09 3.11 -5.04
N ASP A 153 4.67 2.52 -3.91
CA ASP A 153 3.55 1.58 -3.86
C ASP A 153 2.28 2.19 -4.46
N PHE A 154 1.97 3.44 -4.11
CA PHE A 154 0.83 4.17 -4.68
C PHE A 154 0.96 4.37 -6.20
N LEU A 155 2.14 4.77 -6.69
CA LEU A 155 2.38 5.00 -8.11
C LEU A 155 2.29 3.70 -8.93
N VAL A 156 2.78 2.59 -8.37
CA VAL A 156 2.67 1.25 -8.97
C VAL A 156 1.22 0.77 -8.97
N GLU A 157 0.48 0.92 -7.86
CA GLU A 157 -0.93 0.56 -7.75
C GLU A 157 -1.79 1.28 -8.79
N ALA A 158 -1.51 2.56 -9.02
CA ALA A 158 -2.21 3.36 -10.01
C ALA A 158 -1.77 3.13 -11.46
N ASN A 159 -0.86 2.17 -11.72
CA ASN A 159 -0.22 1.94 -13.02
C ASN A 159 0.27 3.26 -13.63
N ARG A 160 0.94 4.09 -12.83
CA ARG A 160 1.50 5.36 -13.27
C ARG A 160 2.73 5.08 -14.14
N VAL A 161 2.77 5.64 -15.34
CA VAL A 161 3.84 5.39 -16.33
C VAL A 161 4.57 6.67 -16.74
N VAL A 162 5.80 6.51 -17.23
CA VAL A 162 6.61 7.57 -17.86
C VAL A 162 6.62 7.37 -19.37
N PRO A 163 5.81 8.11 -20.15
CA PRO A 163 5.73 7.94 -21.59
C PRO A 163 6.81 8.75 -22.33
N LEU A 164 7.46 8.10 -23.29
CA LEU A 164 8.39 8.69 -24.25
C LEU A 164 7.84 8.50 -25.66
N TRP A 165 7.42 9.58 -26.29
CA TRP A 165 6.77 9.52 -27.60
C TRP A 165 6.93 10.80 -28.39
N SER A 166 6.63 10.77 -29.69
CA SER A 166 6.47 12.00 -30.45
C SER A 166 5.16 12.71 -30.05
N GLN A 167 5.08 14.03 -30.27
CA GLN A 167 3.84 14.78 -30.03
C GLN A 167 2.67 14.22 -30.85
N SER A 168 2.93 13.83 -32.10
CA SER A 168 1.92 13.21 -32.96
C SER A 168 1.43 11.86 -32.44
N ASP A 169 2.30 11.07 -31.82
CA ASP A 169 1.92 9.77 -31.28
C ASP A 169 1.11 9.91 -29.99
N SER A 170 1.46 10.89 -29.15
CA SER A 170 0.65 11.27 -27.99
C SER A 170 -0.75 11.74 -28.41
N GLU A 171 -0.84 12.68 -29.36
CA GLU A 171 -2.13 13.15 -29.91
C GLU A 171 -2.94 11.98 -30.48
N SER A 172 -2.31 11.12 -31.29
CA SER A 172 -2.98 9.95 -31.88
C SER A 172 -3.42 8.93 -30.83
N PHE A 173 -2.69 8.78 -29.72
CA PHE A 173 -3.04 7.88 -28.62
C PHE A 173 -4.36 8.32 -27.97
N PHE A 174 -4.51 9.62 -27.70
CA PHE A 174 -5.69 10.18 -27.06
C PHE A 174 -6.86 10.42 -28.04
N GLU A 175 -6.59 10.60 -29.33
CA GLU A 175 -7.63 10.71 -30.37
C GLU A 175 -8.25 9.36 -30.78
N ASP A 176 -7.49 8.26 -30.72
CA ASP A 176 -7.99 6.90 -30.98
C ASP A 176 -8.86 6.44 -29.80
N THR A 177 -10.14 6.81 -29.83
CA THR A 177 -11.10 6.59 -28.73
C THR A 177 -11.20 5.13 -28.29
N ASP A 178 -10.83 4.16 -29.13
CA ASP A 178 -10.84 2.75 -28.74
C ASP A 178 -9.57 2.35 -27.98
N ARG A 179 -8.38 2.85 -28.35
CA ARG A 179 -7.12 2.48 -27.69
C ARG A 179 -6.77 3.38 -26.50
N GLY A 180 -6.90 4.69 -26.68
CA GLY A 180 -6.67 5.69 -25.62
C GLY A 180 -7.61 5.46 -24.45
N ALA A 181 -8.92 5.40 -24.71
CA ALA A 181 -9.91 5.20 -23.64
C ALA A 181 -9.73 3.85 -22.91
N LEU A 182 -9.43 2.76 -23.63
CA LEU A 182 -9.16 1.46 -22.99
C LEU A 182 -7.91 1.49 -22.11
N CYS A 183 -6.90 2.27 -22.47
CA CYS A 183 -5.71 2.41 -21.65
C CYS A 183 -5.90 3.42 -20.51
N GLU A 184 -6.60 4.52 -20.69
CA GLU A 184 -6.90 5.49 -19.62
C GLU A 184 -7.66 4.87 -18.44
N GLU A 185 -8.43 3.79 -18.67
CA GLU A 185 -9.05 3.01 -17.60
C GLU A 185 -8.08 2.11 -16.82
N ARG A 186 -6.87 1.87 -17.35
CA ARG A 186 -5.92 0.87 -16.82
C ARG A 186 -4.55 1.44 -16.45
N VAL A 187 -4.15 2.56 -17.03
CA VAL A 187 -2.90 3.25 -16.80
C VAL A 187 -3.15 4.72 -16.53
N THR A 188 -2.36 5.29 -15.64
CA THR A 188 -2.46 6.70 -15.32
C THR A 188 -1.27 7.45 -15.92
N PHE A 189 -1.56 8.48 -16.71
CA PHE A 189 -0.56 9.42 -17.23
C PHE A 189 -0.52 10.69 -16.38
N GLY A 190 0.63 11.35 -16.35
CA GLY A 190 0.82 12.58 -15.58
C GLY A 190 1.50 13.69 -16.36
N ALA A 191 2.59 13.33 -17.04
CA ALA A 191 3.42 14.21 -17.83
C ALA A 191 3.96 13.43 -19.04
N SER A 192 4.76 14.05 -19.91
CA SER A 192 5.25 13.38 -21.11
C SER A 192 6.63 13.85 -21.52
N MET A 193 7.51 12.89 -21.78
CA MET A 193 8.77 13.17 -22.47
C MET A 193 8.55 13.12 -23.97
N PHE A 194 8.74 14.25 -24.65
CA PHE A 194 8.70 14.31 -26.10
C PHE A 194 10.10 14.14 -26.71
N LEU A 195 10.16 13.45 -27.85
CA LEU A 195 11.44 13.15 -28.51
C LEU A 195 12.21 14.41 -28.98
N ASN A 196 11.54 15.56 -29.08
CA ASN A 196 12.12 16.85 -29.45
C ASN A 196 12.39 17.76 -28.23
N ASP A 197 12.22 17.27 -27.01
CA ASP A 197 12.60 17.98 -25.79
C ASP A 197 14.12 18.16 -25.66
N ARG A 198 14.56 18.85 -24.60
CA ARG A 198 15.99 18.96 -24.29
C ARG A 198 16.42 17.75 -23.48
N TRP A 199 17.53 17.15 -23.91
CA TRP A 199 18.09 15.94 -23.30
C TRP A 199 19.53 16.21 -22.89
N ALA A 200 19.87 15.86 -21.66
CA ALA A 200 21.24 15.90 -21.15
C ALA A 200 21.69 14.49 -20.77
N LEU A 201 21.99 13.66 -21.77
CA LEU A 201 22.40 12.27 -21.51
C LEU A 201 23.68 12.24 -20.66
N GLY A 202 23.62 11.59 -19.49
CA GLY A 202 24.71 11.61 -18.50
C GLY A 202 24.72 12.84 -17.57
N GLY A 203 23.64 13.63 -17.57
CA GLY A 203 23.37 14.70 -16.62
C GLY A 203 23.74 16.11 -17.08
N ILE A 204 23.11 17.09 -16.46
CA ILE A 204 23.32 18.52 -16.73
C ILE A 204 24.74 18.98 -16.37
N GLU A 205 25.34 18.36 -15.34
CA GLU A 205 26.69 18.70 -14.87
C GLU A 205 27.76 18.39 -15.93
N THR A 206 27.52 17.37 -16.76
CA THR A 206 28.45 16.94 -17.81
C THR A 206 28.14 17.60 -19.14
N SER A 207 26.85 17.73 -19.49
CA SER A 207 26.43 18.23 -20.81
C SER A 207 26.49 19.75 -20.93
N GLY A 208 26.24 20.48 -19.84
CA GLY A 208 26.01 21.93 -19.87
C GLY A 208 24.66 22.34 -20.50
N ASP A 209 23.80 21.37 -20.81
CA ASP A 209 22.46 21.56 -21.36
C ASP A 209 21.40 21.15 -20.32
N TRP A 210 20.19 21.72 -20.42
CA TRP A 210 19.08 21.36 -19.53
C TRP A 210 18.51 19.97 -19.89
N ASP A 211 18.17 19.20 -18.86
CA ASP A 211 17.46 17.94 -19.00
C ASP A 211 15.99 18.10 -18.68
N THR A 212 15.11 17.96 -19.68
CA THR A 212 13.67 18.01 -19.45
C THR A 212 13.17 16.84 -18.59
N ASN A 213 13.90 15.73 -18.50
CA ASN A 213 13.54 14.60 -17.63
C ASN A 213 13.42 15.00 -16.16
N LEU A 214 14.20 15.99 -15.70
CA LEU A 214 14.16 16.47 -14.32
C LEU A 214 12.81 17.11 -13.94
N GLU A 215 12.07 17.59 -14.94
CA GLU A 215 10.77 18.25 -14.76
C GLU A 215 9.65 17.22 -14.95
N GLU A 216 9.58 16.58 -16.12
CA GLU A 216 8.48 15.70 -16.50
C GLU A 216 8.39 14.45 -15.61
N ILE A 217 9.52 13.80 -15.31
CA ILE A 217 9.51 12.60 -14.45
C ILE A 217 9.17 12.99 -13.01
N TRP A 218 9.62 14.17 -12.56
CA TRP A 218 9.25 14.66 -11.25
C TRP A 218 7.74 14.92 -11.15
N HIS A 219 7.12 15.56 -12.15
CA HIS A 219 5.65 15.75 -12.23
C HIS A 219 4.87 14.43 -12.20
N ILE A 220 5.45 13.34 -12.70
CA ILE A 220 4.83 12.02 -12.63
C ILE A 220 4.87 11.47 -11.19
N ILE A 221 5.99 11.65 -10.49
CA ILE A 221 6.23 11.12 -9.13
C ILE A 221 5.52 11.96 -8.04
N THR A 222 5.42 13.28 -8.22
CA THR A 222 4.80 14.19 -7.23
C THR A 222 3.36 13.84 -6.91
N TRP A 223 2.65 13.19 -7.84
CA TRP A 223 1.29 12.69 -7.60
C TRP A 223 1.22 11.67 -6.44
N GLY A 224 2.27 10.84 -6.29
CA GLY A 224 2.37 9.91 -5.17
C GLY A 224 2.60 10.62 -3.83
N TRP A 225 3.40 11.70 -3.82
CA TRP A 225 3.60 12.51 -2.62
C TRP A 225 2.31 13.21 -2.16
N ASP A 226 1.57 13.77 -3.11
CA ASP A 226 0.26 14.40 -2.89
C ASP A 226 -0.75 13.43 -2.23
N HIS A 227 -0.85 12.19 -2.71
CA HIS A 227 -1.84 11.22 -2.22
C HIS A 227 -1.43 10.49 -0.94
N VAL A 228 -0.14 10.22 -0.77
CA VAL A 228 0.38 9.49 0.39
C VAL A 228 0.57 10.42 1.59
N TYR A 229 0.91 11.69 1.36
CA TYR A 229 1.17 12.69 2.40
C TYR A 229 0.35 13.97 2.16
N PRO A 230 -1.00 13.91 2.15
CA PRO A 230 -1.84 15.04 1.76
C PRO A 230 -1.78 16.25 2.70
N VAL A 231 -1.38 16.05 3.96
CA VAL A 231 -1.17 17.16 4.92
C VAL A 231 0.09 17.97 4.58
N ASP A 232 1.07 17.34 3.92
CA ASP A 232 2.36 17.95 3.63
C ASP A 232 2.43 18.42 2.18
N PHE A 233 2.04 17.56 1.25
CA PHE A 233 2.17 17.74 -0.19
C PHE A 233 0.84 17.81 -0.96
N GLY A 234 -0.29 17.81 -0.24
CA GLY A 234 -1.62 17.80 -0.85
C GLY A 234 -1.88 19.00 -1.76
N VAL A 235 -2.54 18.79 -2.89
CA VAL A 235 -2.81 19.86 -3.87
C VAL A 235 -4.12 20.62 -3.64
N MET A 236 -4.89 20.24 -2.62
CA MET A 236 -6.12 20.96 -2.26
C MET A 236 -5.81 22.28 -1.54
N ARG A 237 -6.51 23.34 -1.97
CA ARG A 237 -6.34 24.68 -1.43
C ARG A 237 -6.53 24.74 0.08
N GLY A 238 -5.52 25.26 0.77
CA GLY A 238 -5.55 25.54 2.21
C GLY A 238 -5.39 24.33 3.13
N ASN A 239 -5.02 23.16 2.58
CA ASN A 239 -4.98 21.91 3.32
C ASN A 239 -3.57 21.33 3.53
N SER A 240 -2.53 21.94 2.98
CA SER A 240 -1.17 21.36 2.99
C SER A 240 -0.06 22.36 3.27
N GLN A 241 1.06 21.87 3.82
CA GLN A 241 2.27 22.65 4.05
C GLN A 241 2.86 23.22 2.75
N ILE A 242 2.86 22.44 1.66
CA ILE A 242 3.31 22.91 0.35
C ILE A 242 2.42 24.02 -0.20
N GLY A 243 1.09 23.93 0.01
CA GLY A 243 0.15 24.97 -0.40
C GLY A 243 0.39 26.28 0.34
N GLU A 244 0.68 26.21 1.64
CA GLU A 244 1.07 27.40 2.42
C GLU A 244 2.38 28.03 1.94
N ALA A 245 3.36 27.21 1.57
CA ALA A 245 4.64 27.67 1.05
C ALA A 245 4.45 28.35 -0.32
N MET A 246 3.67 27.73 -1.22
CA MET A 246 3.34 28.30 -2.52
C MET A 246 2.56 29.62 -2.40
N ASP A 247 1.59 29.70 -1.49
CA ASP A 247 0.82 30.93 -1.26
C ASP A 247 1.71 32.07 -0.75
N ALA A 248 2.70 31.76 0.09
CA ALA A 248 3.72 32.73 0.48
C ALA A 248 4.57 33.16 -0.72
N ALA A 249 5.00 32.21 -1.56
CA ALA A 249 5.83 32.47 -2.74
C ALA A 249 5.19 33.35 -3.81
N ARG A 250 3.87 33.28 -3.92
CA ARG A 250 3.07 34.10 -4.84
C ARG A 250 2.63 35.43 -4.22
N GLY A 251 2.92 35.68 -2.94
CA GLY A 251 2.47 36.88 -2.21
C GLY A 251 0.96 36.88 -1.90
N GLY A 252 0.31 35.72 -1.94
CA GLY A 252 -1.11 35.57 -1.73
C GLY A 252 -1.66 34.25 -2.28
N GLN A 253 -2.94 34.00 -1.99
CA GLN A 253 -3.63 32.80 -2.42
C GLN A 253 -4.45 33.07 -3.68
N PHE A 254 -4.11 32.39 -4.78
CA PHE A 254 -4.77 32.52 -6.08
C PHE A 254 -5.25 31.17 -6.57
N GLN A 255 -6.57 31.02 -6.77
CA GLN A 255 -7.15 29.80 -7.37
C GLN A 255 -6.69 29.63 -8.81
N ASP A 256 -6.75 30.72 -9.57
CA ASP A 256 -6.30 30.81 -10.96
C ASP A 256 -5.15 31.83 -11.04
N PRO A 257 -4.21 31.70 -11.98
CA PRO A 257 -3.16 32.68 -12.17
C PRO A 257 -3.69 34.10 -12.36
N PRO A 258 -3.26 35.07 -11.53
CA PRO A 258 -3.65 36.46 -11.70
C PRO A 258 -2.98 37.07 -12.93
N GLU A 259 -3.59 38.10 -13.53
CA GLU A 259 -2.95 38.88 -14.60
C GLU A 259 -1.60 39.47 -14.19
N THR A 260 -1.42 39.74 -12.89
CA THR A 260 -0.17 40.26 -12.34
C THR A 260 -0.01 39.79 -10.89
N TYR A 261 1.11 39.15 -10.59
CA TYR A 261 1.52 38.81 -9.24
C TYR A 261 2.04 40.04 -8.48
N PRO A 262 1.96 40.05 -7.14
CA PRO A 262 2.64 41.03 -6.29
C PRO A 262 4.14 41.19 -6.64
N GLU A 263 4.70 42.37 -6.42
CA GLU A 263 6.09 42.68 -6.78
C GLU A 263 7.08 41.80 -6.01
N GLU A 264 6.74 41.49 -4.77
CA GLU A 264 7.48 40.63 -3.84
C GLU A 264 7.40 39.14 -4.14
N ALA A 265 6.53 38.71 -5.05
CA ALA A 265 6.40 37.29 -5.39
C ALA A 265 7.69 36.77 -6.07
N TRP A 266 8.16 35.60 -5.62
CA TRP A 266 9.30 34.91 -6.23
C TRP A 266 8.91 33.71 -7.08
N TYR A 267 7.63 33.31 -7.02
CA TYR A 267 7.02 32.35 -7.93
C TYR A 267 5.86 32.98 -8.69
N LYS A 268 5.90 32.94 -10.03
CA LYS A 268 4.93 33.59 -10.92
C LYS A 268 4.62 32.70 -12.13
N TYR A 269 3.51 31.98 -12.06
CA TYR A 269 3.08 31.08 -13.14
C TYR A 269 1.94 31.72 -13.92
N TYR A 270 2.04 31.85 -15.25
CA TYR A 270 1.11 32.67 -16.04
C TYR A 270 0.20 31.87 -16.98
N ASP A 271 0.22 30.52 -16.94
CA ASP A 271 -0.68 29.72 -17.78
C ASP A 271 -2.12 29.80 -17.25
N PRO A 272 -3.06 30.43 -17.98
CA PRO A 272 -4.43 30.62 -17.50
C PRO A 272 -5.24 29.32 -17.38
N THR A 273 -4.74 28.18 -17.87
CA THR A 273 -5.37 26.86 -17.75
C THR A 273 -4.97 26.12 -16.48
N CYS A 274 -3.97 26.61 -15.76
CA CYS A 274 -3.37 25.95 -14.60
C CYS A 274 -4.01 26.43 -13.29
N GLU A 275 -5.07 25.74 -12.86
CA GLU A 275 -5.70 26.00 -11.56
C GLU A 275 -4.77 25.66 -10.37
N TYR A 276 -5.20 25.93 -9.14
CA TYR A 276 -4.40 25.84 -7.92
C TYR A 276 -3.57 24.56 -7.80
N ALA A 277 -4.15 23.40 -8.12
CA ALA A 277 -3.48 22.11 -8.02
C ALA A 277 -2.30 21.99 -9.01
N CYS A 278 -2.50 22.44 -10.25
CA CYS A 278 -1.44 22.49 -11.26
C CYS A 278 -0.31 23.42 -10.81
N GLN A 279 -0.64 24.58 -10.25
CA GLN A 279 0.36 25.52 -9.73
C GLN A 279 1.19 24.94 -8.57
N ILE A 280 0.61 24.05 -7.75
CA ILE A 280 1.35 23.32 -6.70
C ILE A 280 2.36 22.36 -7.32
N TYR A 281 2.00 21.58 -8.34
CA TYR A 281 2.96 20.66 -8.97
C TYR A 281 4.14 21.42 -9.57
N GLU A 282 3.87 22.53 -10.26
CA GLU A 282 4.90 23.42 -10.83
C GLU A 282 5.77 24.07 -9.74
N TYR A 283 5.15 24.51 -8.65
CA TYR A 283 5.90 25.01 -7.49
C TYR A 283 6.77 23.92 -6.85
N PHE A 284 6.25 22.69 -6.72
CA PHE A 284 6.98 21.56 -6.15
C PHE A 284 8.22 21.22 -6.99
N TYR A 285 8.08 21.26 -8.31
CA TYR A 285 9.20 21.17 -9.24
C TYR A 285 10.25 22.27 -8.96
N TRP A 286 9.85 23.55 -8.91
CA TRP A 286 10.78 24.66 -8.70
C TRP A 286 11.56 24.54 -7.38
N ILE A 287 10.86 24.27 -6.27
CA ILE A 287 11.51 24.13 -4.96
C ILE A 287 12.45 22.93 -4.91
N LEU A 288 12.10 21.80 -5.55
CA LEU A 288 12.99 20.65 -5.60
C LEU A 288 14.23 20.97 -6.43
N MET A 289 14.09 21.55 -7.62
CA MET A 289 15.22 21.83 -8.50
C MET A 289 16.22 22.82 -7.88
N ALA A 290 15.73 23.83 -7.15
CA ALA A 290 16.57 24.70 -6.35
C ALA A 290 17.24 23.94 -5.21
N ASN A 291 16.49 23.08 -4.50
CA ASN A 291 16.97 22.33 -3.34
C ASN A 291 18.07 21.30 -3.67
N ILE A 292 17.98 20.63 -4.82
CA ILE A 292 19.00 19.66 -5.28
C ILE A 292 20.16 20.33 -6.04
N GLY A 293 20.09 21.65 -6.26
CA GLY A 293 21.13 22.42 -6.97
C GLY A 293 21.08 22.33 -8.50
N ALA A 294 20.03 21.77 -9.08
CA ALA A 294 19.90 21.63 -10.53
C ALA A 294 19.78 22.99 -11.26
N LEU A 295 19.33 24.03 -10.55
CA LEU A 295 19.22 25.39 -11.07
C LEU A 295 20.50 26.22 -10.92
N ASP A 296 21.58 25.67 -10.36
CA ASP A 296 22.83 26.41 -10.19
C ASP A 296 23.34 26.91 -11.56
N PRO A 297 23.53 28.24 -11.74
CA PRO A 297 23.99 28.82 -13.00
C PRO A 297 25.37 28.30 -13.48
N GLN A 298 26.11 27.58 -12.63
CA GLN A 298 27.34 26.92 -13.04
C GLN A 298 27.12 25.77 -14.04
N TYR A 299 25.94 25.14 -14.04
CA TYR A 299 25.62 24.00 -14.91
C TYR A 299 24.91 24.44 -16.18
N THR A 300 23.82 25.21 -16.07
CA THR A 300 23.00 25.61 -17.21
C THR A 300 22.47 27.04 -17.06
N ASP A 301 21.91 27.59 -18.14
CA ASP A 301 21.23 28.88 -18.13
C ASP A 301 19.74 28.79 -17.69
N LYS A 302 19.25 27.63 -17.20
CA LYS A 302 17.82 27.42 -16.87
C LYS A 302 17.31 28.42 -15.84
N CYS A 303 18.04 28.66 -14.74
CA CYS A 303 17.60 29.64 -13.74
C CYS A 303 17.50 31.05 -14.33
N GLU A 304 18.51 31.49 -15.10
CA GLU A 304 18.50 32.81 -15.76
C GLU A 304 17.32 32.97 -16.71
N ARG A 305 17.06 31.96 -17.55
CA ARG A 305 15.94 31.98 -18.51
C ARG A 305 14.57 31.95 -17.84
N SER A 306 14.49 31.39 -16.64
CA SER A 306 13.23 31.21 -15.90
C SER A 306 12.95 32.33 -14.90
N LYS A 307 13.86 33.30 -14.73
CA LYS A 307 13.72 34.44 -13.80
C LYS A 307 12.37 35.18 -13.80
N PRO A 308 11.67 35.35 -14.94
CA PRO A 308 10.34 35.96 -14.92
C PRO A 308 9.32 35.18 -14.07
N GLU A 309 9.50 33.87 -13.98
CA GLU A 309 8.66 32.93 -13.24
C GLU A 309 9.26 32.52 -11.89
N TRP A 310 10.55 32.19 -11.86
CA TRP A 310 11.28 31.70 -10.69
C TRP A 310 12.76 32.12 -10.75
N TYR A 311 13.29 32.74 -9.69
CA TYR A 311 14.67 33.25 -9.66
C TYR A 311 15.58 32.62 -8.59
N VAL A 312 15.07 31.70 -7.77
CA VAL A 312 15.84 31.06 -6.69
C VAL A 312 16.66 29.91 -7.27
N CYS A 313 17.97 30.05 -7.36
CA CYS A 313 18.79 29.11 -8.13
C CYS A 313 19.49 28.03 -7.28
N THR A 314 19.70 28.29 -5.99
CA THR A 314 20.49 27.41 -5.11
C THR A 314 19.73 27.02 -3.85
N LYS A 315 20.18 25.95 -3.19
CA LYS A 315 19.62 25.49 -1.91
C LYS A 315 19.73 26.55 -0.81
N GLU A 316 20.85 27.27 -0.78
CA GLU A 316 21.10 28.34 0.19
C GLU A 316 20.19 29.55 -0.06
N GLU A 317 19.93 29.89 -1.33
CA GLU A 317 18.94 30.92 -1.67
C GLU A 317 17.53 30.47 -1.31
N LEU A 318 17.17 29.20 -1.56
CA LEU A 318 15.88 28.64 -1.18
C LEU A 318 15.65 28.76 0.34
N GLN A 319 16.66 28.43 1.15
CA GLN A 319 16.58 28.59 2.60
C GLN A 319 16.29 30.04 3.04
N GLN A 320 16.80 31.02 2.30
CA GLN A 320 16.65 32.44 2.64
C GLN A 320 15.35 33.04 2.11
N VAL A 321 14.97 32.69 0.88
CA VAL A 321 13.81 33.26 0.18
C VAL A 321 12.53 32.53 0.56
N ASP A 322 12.58 31.20 0.63
CA ASP A 322 11.44 30.33 0.91
C ASP A 322 11.73 29.34 2.05
N PRO A 323 11.84 29.84 3.30
CA PRO A 323 12.16 28.99 4.45
C PRO A 323 11.08 27.93 4.72
N LYS A 324 9.83 28.15 4.29
CA LYS A 324 8.74 27.17 4.41
C LYS A 324 8.99 25.96 3.51
N ALA A 325 9.28 26.20 2.23
CA ALA A 325 9.65 25.13 1.32
C ALA A 325 10.93 24.42 1.76
N TYR A 326 11.96 25.18 2.15
CA TYR A 326 13.22 24.60 2.62
C TYR A 326 12.99 23.65 3.82
N ASP A 327 12.20 24.09 4.81
CA ASP A 327 11.90 23.29 5.98
C ASP A 327 11.12 22.01 5.61
N LEU A 328 10.10 22.15 4.76
CA LEU A 328 9.30 21.02 4.26
C LEU A 328 10.17 19.95 3.57
N LEU A 329 11.11 20.37 2.71
CA LEU A 329 11.94 19.43 1.96
C LEU A 329 13.08 18.81 2.78
N ASN A 330 13.57 19.47 3.83
CA ASN A 330 14.84 19.07 4.49
C ASN A 330 14.70 18.69 5.97
N ASN A 331 13.66 19.14 6.67
CA ASN A 331 13.57 19.02 8.13
C ASN A 331 12.38 18.19 8.62
N GLN A 332 11.46 17.81 7.73
CA GLN A 332 10.27 17.01 8.06
C GLN A 332 10.52 15.49 8.06
N GLY A 333 11.75 15.05 7.80
CA GLY A 333 12.14 13.63 7.82
C GLY A 333 11.78 12.84 6.56
N PHE A 334 11.28 13.51 5.51
CA PHE A 334 11.08 12.89 4.20
C PHE A 334 12.43 12.62 3.51
N LYS A 335 12.60 11.41 2.99
CA LYS A 335 13.71 11.08 2.09
C LYS A 335 13.40 11.56 0.67
N LEU A 336 13.42 12.87 0.48
CA LEU A 336 13.30 13.49 -0.84
C LEU A 336 14.67 13.49 -1.55
N PRO A 337 14.70 13.60 -2.89
CA PRO A 337 15.94 13.70 -3.64
C PRO A 337 16.84 14.84 -3.12
N THR A 338 18.13 14.55 -2.99
CA THR A 338 19.18 15.50 -2.57
C THR A 338 20.32 15.63 -3.58
N ARG A 339 20.40 14.72 -4.54
CA ARG A 339 21.36 14.68 -5.65
C ARG A 339 20.63 14.89 -6.98
N ILE A 340 21.29 15.51 -7.95
CA ILE A 340 20.76 15.74 -9.29
C ILE A 340 20.83 14.41 -10.08
N PRO A 341 19.69 13.86 -10.55
CA PRO A 341 19.71 12.72 -11.46
C PRO A 341 20.50 13.01 -12.73
N ASN A 342 21.30 12.05 -13.16
CA ASN A 342 22.12 12.13 -14.37
C ASN A 342 21.76 11.06 -15.43
N GLY A 343 20.81 10.18 -15.12
CA GLY A 343 20.36 9.09 -15.99
C GLY A 343 21.28 7.86 -15.99
N LEU A 344 22.32 7.83 -15.17
CA LEU A 344 23.31 6.74 -15.05
C LEU A 344 23.20 6.06 -13.69
N TYR A 345 22.07 5.42 -13.43
CA TYR A 345 21.83 4.71 -12.18
C TYR A 345 22.80 3.51 -12.03
N ARG A 346 23.66 3.56 -11.01
CA ARG A 346 24.64 2.55 -10.61
C ARG A 346 25.75 2.18 -11.64
N GLU A 347 25.89 2.90 -12.75
CA GLU A 347 26.93 2.62 -13.77
C GLU A 347 28.38 2.94 -13.32
N SER A 348 28.57 3.66 -12.20
CA SER A 348 29.89 3.99 -11.64
C SER A 348 30.46 2.90 -10.72
N SER A 349 29.65 1.93 -10.32
CA SER A 349 30.09 0.72 -9.63
C SER A 349 30.39 -0.36 -10.66
N GLY A 350 31.64 -0.85 -10.68
CA GLY A 350 32.11 -1.77 -11.70
C GLY A 350 31.11 -2.90 -11.97
N ARG A 351 30.81 -3.09 -13.26
CA ARG A 351 30.02 -4.19 -13.82
C ARG A 351 30.69 -5.53 -13.49
N GLU A 352 30.64 -5.96 -12.22
CA GLU A 352 30.67 -7.36 -11.88
C GLU A 352 29.30 -7.90 -12.25
N THR A 353 29.23 -8.48 -13.43
CA THR A 353 28.14 -9.37 -13.81
C THR A 353 28.06 -10.48 -12.78
N LEU A 354 27.17 -10.35 -11.81
CA LEU A 354 26.67 -11.45 -11.01
C LEU A 354 25.50 -12.07 -11.78
N PRO A 355 25.38 -13.41 -11.75
CA PRO A 355 24.52 -14.13 -12.67
C PRO A 355 23.05 -13.83 -12.38
N SER A 356 22.27 -13.65 -13.46
CA SER A 356 20.81 -13.82 -13.46
C SER A 356 20.41 -15.07 -12.68
N ALA A 357 19.20 -15.11 -12.10
CA ALA A 357 18.42 -16.18 -11.42
C ALA A 357 18.66 -17.68 -11.77
N GLU A 358 19.89 -18.08 -12.04
CA GLU A 358 20.46 -19.39 -12.30
C GLU A 358 21.74 -19.53 -11.46
N SER A 359 21.68 -19.20 -10.16
CA SER A 359 22.65 -19.75 -9.21
C SER A 359 22.13 -19.88 -7.78
N GLN A 360 20.82 -20.12 -7.59
CA GLN A 360 20.46 -20.87 -6.38
C GLN A 360 21.06 -22.28 -6.53
N ASP A 361 21.64 -22.83 -5.46
CA ASP A 361 21.98 -24.25 -5.46
C ASP A 361 20.67 -25.03 -5.43
N LEU A 362 20.09 -25.27 -6.61
CA LEU A 362 18.91 -26.13 -6.81
C LEU A 362 19.21 -27.61 -6.45
N ARG A 363 20.37 -27.90 -5.86
CA ARG A 363 20.62 -29.16 -5.17
C ARG A 363 19.76 -29.16 -3.91
N GLY A 364 18.88 -30.15 -3.81
CA GLY A 364 18.00 -30.31 -2.66
C GLY A 364 16.64 -29.62 -2.79
N THR A 365 16.29 -29.08 -3.96
CA THR A 365 14.89 -28.70 -4.27
C THR A 365 14.20 -29.77 -5.11
N GLN A 366 12.87 -29.81 -5.05
CA GLN A 366 12.03 -30.71 -5.85
C GLN A 366 10.86 -29.98 -6.49
N GLU A 367 10.11 -30.69 -7.34
CA GLU A 367 8.89 -30.18 -7.96
C GLU A 367 7.89 -29.70 -6.90
N ILE A 368 7.29 -28.54 -7.15
CA ILE A 368 6.41 -27.86 -6.19
C ILE A 368 5.21 -28.72 -5.76
N ASP A 369 4.75 -29.62 -6.62
CA ASP A 369 3.62 -30.51 -6.35
C ASP A 369 3.86 -31.44 -5.14
N ALA A 370 5.11 -31.74 -4.80
CA ALA A 370 5.43 -32.51 -3.61
C ALA A 370 5.25 -31.72 -2.30
N CYS A 371 5.16 -30.39 -2.38
CA CYS A 371 4.89 -29.49 -1.27
C CYS A 371 3.41 -29.07 -1.18
N LYS A 372 2.57 -29.48 -2.14
CA LYS A 372 1.12 -29.24 -2.13
C LYS A 372 0.45 -30.27 -1.22
N LEU A 373 0.41 -29.96 0.07
CA LEU A 373 -0.16 -30.86 1.08
C LEU A 373 -1.64 -31.14 0.78
N ILE A 374 -2.02 -32.41 0.92
CA ILE A 374 -3.40 -32.88 0.84
C ILE A 374 -4.01 -32.88 2.24
N GLY A 375 -5.32 -32.82 2.36
CA GLY A 375 -5.99 -32.89 3.65
C GLY A 375 -7.41 -33.41 3.52
N PRO A 376 -8.12 -33.58 4.65
CA PRO A 376 -9.51 -34.01 4.63
C PRO A 376 -10.40 -32.95 3.95
N ASP A 377 -11.43 -33.42 3.24
CA ASP A 377 -12.49 -32.55 2.73
C ASP A 377 -13.24 -31.92 3.91
N GLY A 378 -13.14 -30.59 4.03
CA GLY A 378 -13.67 -29.85 5.17
C GLY A 378 -14.24 -28.49 4.78
N ALA A 379 -14.97 -27.88 5.72
CA ALA A 379 -15.40 -26.49 5.63
C ALA A 379 -14.21 -25.52 5.74
N LEU A 380 -13.17 -25.94 6.43
CA LEU A 380 -11.91 -25.24 6.64
C LEU A 380 -10.80 -26.18 6.21
N SER A 381 -9.66 -25.66 5.76
CA SER A 381 -8.53 -26.50 5.37
C SER A 381 -7.22 -25.72 5.29
N LEU A 382 -6.12 -26.40 5.59
CA LEU A 382 -4.76 -25.98 5.23
C LEU A 382 -4.19 -26.78 4.06
N ALA A 383 -5.00 -27.66 3.45
CA ALA A 383 -4.61 -28.33 2.21
C ALA A 383 -4.47 -27.30 1.09
N HIS A 384 -3.62 -27.62 0.12
CA HIS A 384 -3.43 -26.77 -1.05
C HIS A 384 -4.70 -26.69 -1.92
N GLU A 385 -5.47 -27.78 -1.99
CA GLU A 385 -6.81 -27.75 -2.58
C GLU A 385 -7.81 -27.12 -1.60
N ARG A 386 -8.47 -26.06 -2.04
CA ARG A 386 -9.37 -25.27 -1.20
C ARG A 386 -10.80 -25.84 -1.17
N PRO A 387 -11.55 -25.63 -0.07
CA PRO A 387 -12.96 -26.00 -0.01
C PRO A 387 -13.81 -25.28 -1.08
N ILE A 388 -14.63 -26.04 -1.82
CA ILE A 388 -15.38 -25.58 -3.02
C ILE A 388 -16.55 -24.61 -2.78
N HIS A 389 -16.85 -24.24 -1.53
CA HIS A 389 -17.93 -23.31 -1.16
C HIS A 389 -17.44 -22.07 -0.38
N ARG A 390 -16.15 -21.76 -0.51
CA ARG A 390 -15.54 -20.57 0.06
C ARG A 390 -15.47 -19.46 -0.97
N LEU A 391 -15.22 -18.26 -0.49
CA LEU A 391 -15.05 -17.10 -1.36
C LEU A 391 -13.83 -17.28 -2.27
N ASN A 392 -13.88 -16.64 -3.43
CA ASN A 392 -12.68 -16.48 -4.24
C ASN A 392 -11.61 -15.79 -3.42
N THR A 393 -10.36 -16.21 -3.57
CA THR A 393 -9.24 -15.59 -2.82
C THR A 393 -8.48 -14.56 -3.62
N VAL A 394 -8.81 -14.38 -4.89
CA VAL A 394 -8.24 -13.35 -5.76
C VAL A 394 -9.35 -12.65 -6.54
N GLY A 395 -9.08 -11.45 -7.02
CA GLY A 395 -10.07 -10.58 -7.65
C GLY A 395 -10.85 -9.77 -6.62
N SER A 396 -12.08 -9.39 -6.96
CA SER A 396 -12.93 -8.58 -6.09
C SER A 396 -13.95 -9.44 -5.35
N ILE A 397 -14.11 -9.22 -4.04
CA ILE A 397 -15.21 -9.75 -3.24
C ILE A 397 -16.18 -8.61 -2.93
N LYS A 398 -17.45 -8.78 -3.31
CA LYS A 398 -18.52 -7.85 -2.96
C LYS A 398 -19.25 -8.33 -1.71
N THR A 399 -19.17 -7.54 -0.64
CA THR A 399 -19.89 -7.80 0.60
C THR A 399 -20.97 -6.76 0.82
N VAL A 400 -22.23 -7.18 0.93
CA VAL A 400 -23.30 -6.31 1.41
C VAL A 400 -23.24 -6.23 2.94
N VAL A 401 -23.27 -5.01 3.48
CA VAL A 401 -23.23 -4.76 4.93
C VAL A 401 -24.61 -4.30 5.40
N LEU A 402 -25.20 -5.04 6.32
CA LEU A 402 -26.52 -4.80 6.91
C LEU A 402 -26.36 -4.48 8.40
N PHE A 403 -27.02 -3.45 8.89
CA PHE A 403 -27.01 -3.11 10.32
C PHE A 403 -28.32 -3.58 10.95
N ALA A 404 -28.25 -4.40 11.99
CA ALA A 404 -29.44 -5.02 12.57
C ALA A 404 -29.47 -4.89 14.09
N ASP A 405 -30.56 -4.33 14.63
CA ASP A 405 -30.80 -4.22 16.06
C ASP A 405 -31.95 -5.13 16.52
N PHE A 406 -32.17 -5.25 17.83
CA PHE A 406 -32.98 -6.33 18.42
C PHE A 406 -34.25 -5.82 19.06
N ALA A 407 -35.32 -6.62 19.13
CA ALA A 407 -36.61 -6.21 19.70
C ALA A 407 -36.53 -5.55 21.09
N ASN A 408 -35.57 -5.95 21.94
CA ASN A 408 -35.32 -5.38 23.28
C ASN A 408 -34.14 -4.40 23.38
N VAL A 409 -33.30 -4.27 22.34
CA VAL A 409 -32.12 -3.40 22.33
C VAL A 409 -32.07 -2.64 21.02
N SER A 410 -32.27 -1.32 21.08
CA SER A 410 -32.04 -0.43 19.95
C SER A 410 -30.60 0.05 19.92
N ALA A 411 -30.05 0.26 18.72
CA ALA A 411 -28.73 0.87 18.57
C ALA A 411 -28.70 2.30 19.17
N ASN A 412 -27.56 2.68 19.77
CA ASN A 412 -27.34 4.05 20.24
C ASN A 412 -26.60 4.89 19.19
N GLU A 413 -25.75 4.25 18.41
CA GLU A 413 -24.85 4.82 17.42
C GLU A 413 -25.48 4.84 16.01
N SER A 414 -24.98 5.73 15.14
CA SER A 414 -25.35 5.69 13.73
C SER A 414 -24.71 4.48 13.03
N THR A 415 -25.28 4.04 11.91
CA THR A 415 -24.71 2.94 11.13
C THR A 415 -23.35 3.32 10.55
N GLU A 416 -23.14 4.59 10.24
CA GLU A 416 -21.93 5.18 9.70
C GLU A 416 -20.80 5.16 10.74
N ASP A 417 -21.10 5.51 12.00
CA ASP A 417 -20.13 5.44 13.09
C ASP A 417 -19.66 4.00 13.31
N ILE A 418 -20.58 3.04 13.33
CA ILE A 418 -20.22 1.62 13.49
C ILE A 418 -19.47 1.11 12.27
N PHE A 419 -19.87 1.50 11.06
CA PHE A 419 -19.19 1.12 9.83
C PHE A 419 -17.74 1.60 9.80
N SER A 420 -17.48 2.81 10.33
CA SER A 420 -16.14 3.39 10.40
C SER A 420 -15.14 2.61 11.26
N ILE A 421 -15.61 1.70 12.12
CA ILE A 421 -14.75 0.78 12.89
C ILE A 421 -14.15 -0.28 11.96
N ILE A 422 -14.86 -0.63 10.88
CA ILE A 422 -14.50 -1.73 9.96
C ILE A 422 -13.81 -1.18 8.71
N SER A 423 -14.39 -0.15 8.08
CA SER A 423 -13.91 0.42 6.82
C SER A 423 -13.17 1.74 7.04
N PRO A 424 -12.04 1.99 6.34
CA PRO A 424 -11.45 1.16 5.29
C PRO A 424 -10.41 0.14 5.81
N GLY A 425 -10.35 -0.09 7.12
CA GLY A 425 -9.29 -0.87 7.75
C GLY A 425 -9.27 -2.33 7.28
N ALA A 426 -10.43 -2.96 7.18
CA ALA A 426 -10.55 -4.33 6.67
C ALA A 426 -10.16 -4.43 5.19
N GLU A 427 -10.55 -3.47 4.34
CA GLU A 427 -10.16 -3.39 2.94
C GLU A 427 -8.64 -3.23 2.79
N ASN A 428 -8.05 -2.34 3.58
CA ASN A 428 -6.60 -2.13 3.62
C ASN A 428 -5.84 -3.39 4.01
N PHE A 429 -6.34 -4.12 5.01
CA PHE A 429 -5.72 -5.37 5.45
C PHE A 429 -5.70 -6.41 4.33
N PHE A 430 -6.83 -6.68 3.67
CA PHE A 430 -6.85 -7.67 2.58
C PHE A 430 -5.99 -7.24 1.39
N ARG A 431 -5.96 -5.96 1.06
CA ARG A 431 -5.09 -5.43 -0.01
C ARG A 431 -3.62 -5.66 0.31
N ASP A 432 -3.18 -5.31 1.51
CA ASP A 432 -1.80 -5.48 1.97
C ASP A 432 -1.38 -6.96 2.00
N GLN A 433 -2.15 -7.81 2.69
CA GLN A 433 -1.80 -9.21 2.92
C GLN A 433 -1.81 -10.04 1.63
N SER A 434 -2.62 -9.63 0.64
CA SER A 434 -2.75 -10.30 -0.65
C SER A 434 -1.85 -9.73 -1.75
N TYR A 435 -1.03 -8.72 -1.45
CA TYR A 435 -0.23 -8.00 -2.46
C TYR A 435 -1.09 -7.42 -3.59
N GLY A 436 -2.28 -6.91 -3.24
CA GLY A 436 -3.28 -6.38 -4.16
C GLY A 436 -4.05 -7.43 -4.98
N ARG A 437 -3.81 -8.73 -4.75
CA ARG A 437 -4.51 -9.80 -5.50
C ARG A 437 -5.96 -9.98 -5.09
N LEU A 438 -6.32 -9.58 -3.87
CA LEU A 438 -7.68 -9.57 -3.36
C LEU A 438 -8.11 -8.14 -3.03
N SER A 439 -9.23 -7.71 -3.61
CA SER A 439 -9.88 -6.44 -3.29
C SER A 439 -11.20 -6.72 -2.59
N LEU A 440 -11.37 -6.21 -1.38
CA LEU A 440 -12.63 -6.25 -0.66
C LEU A 440 -13.42 -4.98 -0.96
N SER A 441 -14.69 -5.11 -1.32
CA SER A 441 -15.61 -3.99 -1.50
C SER A 441 -16.82 -4.16 -0.59
N LEU A 442 -17.00 -3.23 0.36
CA LEU A 442 -18.11 -3.21 1.29
C LEU A 442 -19.21 -2.27 0.78
N PHE A 443 -20.44 -2.76 0.71
CA PHE A 443 -21.62 -2.02 0.26
C PHE A 443 -22.61 -1.87 1.43
N PRO A 444 -22.47 -0.81 2.26
CA PRO A 444 -23.31 -0.62 3.43
C PRO A 444 -24.71 -0.14 3.07
N HIS A 445 -25.71 -0.82 3.64
CA HIS A 445 -27.08 -0.35 3.70
C HIS A 445 -27.30 0.37 5.03
N HIS A 446 -27.16 1.70 5.04
CA HIS A 446 -27.21 2.55 6.24
C HIS A 446 -28.63 2.72 6.82
N GLU A 447 -29.21 1.61 7.28
CA GLU A 447 -30.48 1.55 8.00
C GLU A 447 -30.39 0.48 9.10
N TRP A 448 -30.91 0.81 10.29
CA TRP A 448 -31.06 -0.15 11.39
C TRP A 448 -32.27 -1.04 11.15
N LEU A 449 -32.02 -2.27 10.69
CA LEU A 449 -33.02 -3.31 10.47
C LEU A 449 -33.47 -3.88 11.82
N ARG A 450 -34.76 -3.77 12.13
CA ARG A 450 -35.32 -4.23 13.41
C ARG A 450 -35.63 -5.72 13.37
N LEU A 451 -34.77 -6.52 13.98
CA LEU A 451 -35.00 -7.96 14.16
C LEU A 451 -36.20 -8.24 15.09
N SER A 452 -36.91 -9.33 14.82
CA SER A 452 -38.19 -9.66 15.45
C SER A 452 -38.10 -10.13 16.91
N GLY A 453 -36.91 -10.60 17.33
CA GLY A 453 -36.66 -11.25 18.61
C GLY A 453 -35.78 -10.44 19.55
N PRO A 454 -35.76 -10.75 20.86
CA PRO A 454 -34.78 -10.18 21.77
C PRO A 454 -33.38 -10.80 21.56
N THR A 455 -32.35 -10.09 21.99
CA THR A 455 -30.93 -10.50 21.98
C THR A 455 -30.68 -11.95 22.42
N SER A 456 -31.42 -12.43 23.44
CA SER A 456 -31.28 -13.81 23.94
C SER A 456 -31.54 -14.90 22.89
N ILE A 457 -32.47 -14.67 21.95
CA ILE A 457 -32.78 -15.65 20.90
C ILE A 457 -31.58 -15.76 19.95
N TYR A 458 -31.00 -14.62 19.56
CA TYR A 458 -29.88 -14.56 18.62
C TYR A 458 -28.58 -15.07 19.23
N ARG A 459 -28.35 -14.78 20.52
CA ARG A 459 -27.25 -15.39 21.28
C ARG A 459 -27.34 -16.91 21.25
N ASP A 460 -28.53 -17.46 21.50
CA ASP A 460 -28.73 -18.91 21.49
C ASP A 460 -28.63 -19.46 20.04
N ALA A 461 -29.03 -18.68 19.04
CA ALA A 461 -28.94 -19.02 17.61
C ALA A 461 -27.49 -19.24 17.13
N LEU A 462 -26.52 -18.47 17.65
CA LEU A 462 -25.08 -18.64 17.36
C LEU A 462 -24.52 -20.02 17.74
N THR A 463 -25.21 -20.78 18.60
CA THR A 463 -24.75 -22.12 19.00
C THR A 463 -25.01 -23.20 17.95
N SER A 464 -25.65 -22.86 16.83
CA SER A 464 -25.94 -23.78 15.74
C SER A 464 -25.86 -23.10 14.39
N TYR A 465 -25.39 -23.84 13.38
CA TYR A 465 -25.36 -23.37 11.99
C TYR A 465 -26.72 -22.85 11.50
N THR A 466 -27.77 -23.64 11.68
CA THR A 466 -29.14 -23.30 11.24
C THR A 466 -29.66 -22.02 11.90
N GLY A 467 -29.44 -21.87 13.22
CA GLY A 467 -29.87 -20.68 13.95
C GLY A 467 -29.13 -19.42 13.47
N HIS A 468 -27.81 -19.50 13.32
CA HIS A 468 -27.00 -18.39 12.83
C HIS A 468 -27.37 -17.99 11.40
N ARG A 469 -27.58 -18.97 10.51
CA ARG A 469 -28.11 -18.73 9.17
C ARG A 469 -29.47 -18.04 9.20
N ASP A 470 -30.42 -18.53 10.00
CA ASP A 470 -31.77 -17.97 10.06
C ASP A 470 -31.78 -16.53 10.56
N TRP A 471 -30.88 -16.19 11.48
CA TRP A 471 -30.64 -14.82 11.90
C TRP A 471 -30.19 -13.94 10.71
N ILE A 472 -29.15 -14.34 9.99
CA ILE A 472 -28.65 -13.57 8.85
C ILE A 472 -29.71 -13.46 7.75
N GLN A 473 -30.45 -14.54 7.49
CA GLN A 473 -31.55 -14.56 6.52
C GLN A 473 -32.67 -13.60 6.91
N GLU A 474 -33.01 -13.47 8.19
CA GLU A 474 -34.00 -12.49 8.66
C GLU A 474 -33.53 -11.06 8.36
N ALA A 475 -32.26 -10.73 8.62
CA ALA A 475 -31.71 -9.42 8.27
C ALA A 475 -31.75 -9.17 6.75
N MET A 476 -31.38 -10.15 5.93
CA MET A 476 -31.48 -10.04 4.47
C MET A 476 -32.92 -9.81 4.00
N ASN A 477 -33.88 -10.56 4.53
CA ASN A 477 -35.30 -10.41 4.17
C ASN A 477 -35.86 -9.03 4.52
N LEU A 478 -35.35 -8.39 5.59
CA LEU A 478 -35.75 -7.03 5.96
C LEU A 478 -35.18 -5.97 5.01
N ALA A 479 -34.04 -6.24 4.37
CA ALA A 479 -33.37 -5.35 3.43
C ALA A 479 -33.70 -5.63 1.95
N ASP A 480 -34.31 -6.77 1.64
CA ASP A 480 -34.53 -7.28 0.27
C ASP A 480 -35.29 -6.28 -0.65
N ASP A 481 -36.23 -5.51 -0.09
CA ASP A 481 -36.97 -4.49 -0.86
C ASP A 481 -36.10 -3.28 -1.27
N SER A 482 -34.96 -3.06 -0.62
CA SER A 482 -34.09 -1.87 -0.77
C SER A 482 -32.65 -2.19 -1.19
N VAL A 483 -32.24 -3.46 -1.13
CA VAL A 483 -30.88 -3.93 -1.42
C VAL A 483 -30.94 -5.06 -2.45
N ASP A 484 -30.14 -4.93 -3.51
CA ASP A 484 -29.97 -5.96 -4.55
C ASP A 484 -28.82 -6.90 -4.16
N PHE A 485 -29.13 -8.18 -3.94
CA PHE A 485 -28.19 -9.24 -3.59
C PHE A 485 -27.74 -10.08 -4.80
N SER A 486 -28.19 -9.76 -6.02
CA SER A 486 -27.97 -10.60 -7.20
C SER A 486 -26.49 -10.77 -7.59
N ASP A 487 -25.64 -9.81 -7.22
CA ASP A 487 -24.19 -9.80 -7.47
C ASP A 487 -23.36 -9.84 -6.16
N THR A 488 -23.95 -10.35 -5.08
CA THR A 488 -23.32 -10.42 -3.77
C THR A 488 -22.54 -11.73 -3.58
N ASP A 489 -21.30 -11.62 -3.09
CA ASP A 489 -20.44 -12.76 -2.76
C ASP A 489 -20.56 -13.16 -1.29
N ALA A 490 -20.68 -12.17 -0.40
CA ALA A 490 -20.82 -12.37 1.04
C ALA A 490 -21.75 -11.33 1.70
N VAL A 491 -22.24 -11.64 2.90
CA VAL A 491 -23.04 -10.71 3.71
C VAL A 491 -22.39 -10.47 5.06
N LEU A 492 -22.30 -9.23 5.49
CA LEU A 492 -21.91 -8.85 6.85
C LEU A 492 -23.12 -8.27 7.57
N VAL A 493 -23.53 -8.88 8.68
CA VAL A 493 -24.58 -8.35 9.57
C VAL A 493 -23.93 -7.75 10.81
N VAL A 494 -24.07 -6.45 10.98
CA VAL A 494 -23.46 -5.70 12.07
C VAL A 494 -24.50 -5.45 13.17
N SER A 495 -24.28 -6.07 14.33
CA SER A 495 -25.04 -5.82 15.55
C SER A 495 -24.55 -4.55 16.24
N PRO A 496 -25.41 -3.79 16.94
CA PRO A 496 -24.95 -2.62 17.69
C PRO A 496 -24.11 -3.03 18.91
N PRO A 497 -22.97 -2.37 19.20
CA PRO A 497 -22.09 -2.76 20.32
C PRO A 497 -22.76 -2.72 21.70
N ASN A 498 -23.82 -1.92 21.85
CA ASN A 498 -24.60 -1.86 23.09
C ASN A 498 -25.44 -3.13 23.36
N ALA A 499 -25.57 -4.04 22.39
CA ALA A 499 -26.21 -5.34 22.56
C ALA A 499 -25.27 -6.36 23.23
N GLY A 500 -24.81 -6.04 24.46
CA GLY A 500 -23.82 -6.84 25.20
C GLY A 500 -24.23 -8.29 25.52
N ASP A 501 -25.48 -8.67 25.30
CA ASP A 501 -25.94 -10.07 25.34
C ASP A 501 -25.42 -10.91 24.16
N ILE A 502 -24.95 -10.27 23.08
CA ILE A 502 -24.26 -10.86 21.93
C ILE A 502 -22.75 -10.57 22.10
N PRO A 503 -22.00 -11.43 22.80
CA PRO A 503 -20.64 -11.09 23.21
C PRO A 503 -19.61 -11.15 22.07
N TYR A 504 -19.82 -11.99 21.05
CA TYR A 504 -18.90 -12.20 19.94
C TYR A 504 -19.65 -12.41 18.63
N GLY A 505 -18.93 -12.25 17.52
CA GLY A 505 -19.47 -12.35 16.17
C GLY A 505 -18.70 -13.32 15.27
N PRO A 506 -19.23 -14.51 14.95
CA PRO A 506 -18.53 -15.49 14.12
C PRO A 506 -18.88 -15.40 12.63
N ALA A 507 -18.05 -16.04 11.80
CA ALA A 507 -18.34 -16.37 10.41
C ALA A 507 -19.38 -17.50 10.27
N LEU A 508 -20.33 -17.32 9.36
CA LEU A 508 -21.20 -18.35 8.82
C LEU A 508 -20.59 -18.86 7.50
N MET A 509 -20.26 -20.14 7.48
CA MET A 509 -19.70 -20.80 6.29
C MET A 509 -20.61 -21.91 5.79
N GLY A 510 -20.85 -21.96 4.48
CA GLY A 510 -21.59 -23.04 3.84
C GLY A 510 -20.98 -24.41 4.14
N TRP A 511 -21.85 -25.38 4.45
CA TRP A 511 -21.45 -26.72 4.88
C TRP A 511 -21.59 -27.75 3.75
N SER A 512 -20.59 -27.84 2.87
CA SER A 512 -20.38 -28.95 1.91
C SER A 512 -21.50 -29.27 0.89
N ALA A 513 -21.13 -29.70 -0.30
CA ALA A 513 -22.05 -30.07 -1.39
C ALA A 513 -23.06 -31.19 -1.03
N ALA A 514 -22.87 -31.89 0.08
CA ALA A 514 -23.80 -32.92 0.56
C ALA A 514 -25.14 -32.38 1.10
N TYR A 515 -25.26 -31.06 1.37
CA TYR A 515 -26.43 -30.45 2.02
C TYR A 515 -26.91 -29.15 1.33
N ALA A 516 -26.83 -29.08 0.00
CA ALA A 516 -27.24 -27.91 -0.78
C ALA A 516 -28.71 -27.45 -0.56
N ASP A 517 -29.56 -28.31 0.03
CA ASP A 517 -30.98 -28.03 0.26
C ASP A 517 -31.32 -27.58 1.70
N ASP A 518 -30.36 -27.44 2.63
CA ASP A 518 -30.69 -27.18 4.05
C ASP A 518 -30.08 -25.92 4.71
N GLY A 519 -29.25 -25.12 4.03
CA GLY A 519 -28.26 -24.28 4.76
C GLY A 519 -27.81 -22.94 4.20
N SER A 520 -27.89 -22.67 2.89
CA SER A 520 -27.37 -21.42 2.32
C SER A 520 -28.35 -20.26 2.45
N LEU A 521 -27.82 -19.04 2.59
CA LEU A 521 -28.60 -17.81 2.52
C LEU A 521 -29.13 -17.63 1.09
N ASN A 522 -30.35 -17.09 0.95
CA ASN A 522 -30.99 -16.90 -0.33
C ASN A 522 -31.66 -15.52 -0.41
N ALA A 523 -31.32 -14.77 -1.45
CA ALA A 523 -31.96 -13.53 -1.85
C ALA A 523 -31.82 -13.41 -3.38
N ASP A 524 -32.77 -12.73 -4.04
CA ASP A 524 -32.76 -12.50 -5.49
C ASP A 524 -32.53 -13.74 -6.38
N GLY A 525 -32.93 -14.92 -5.88
CA GLY A 525 -32.76 -16.19 -6.59
C GLY A 525 -31.32 -16.71 -6.62
N ARG A 526 -30.42 -16.17 -5.79
CA ARG A 526 -29.01 -16.58 -5.65
C ARG A 526 -28.76 -17.22 -4.29
N TYR A 527 -27.84 -18.17 -4.27
CA TYR A 527 -27.30 -18.77 -3.05
C TYR A 527 -26.04 -18.01 -2.60
N ILE A 528 -26.03 -17.56 -1.35
CA ILE A 528 -24.86 -16.93 -0.72
C ILE A 528 -24.34 -17.86 0.38
N ALA A 529 -23.10 -18.31 0.21
CA ALA A 529 -22.52 -19.37 1.03
C ALA A 529 -21.70 -18.86 2.23
N ASN A 530 -21.34 -17.58 2.26
CA ASN A 530 -20.45 -17.02 3.27
C ASN A 530 -21.02 -15.72 3.82
N ALA A 531 -21.02 -15.59 5.14
CA ALA A 531 -21.46 -14.39 5.82
C ALA A 531 -20.73 -14.23 7.17
N VAL A 532 -20.80 -13.05 7.76
CA VAL A 532 -20.23 -12.76 9.08
C VAL A 532 -21.25 -11.96 9.88
N THR A 533 -21.34 -12.21 11.19
CA THR A 533 -22.13 -11.38 12.12
C THR A 533 -21.22 -10.73 13.13
N SER A 534 -21.38 -9.45 13.47
CA SER A 534 -20.63 -8.84 14.58
C SER A 534 -21.30 -9.07 15.95
N GLY A 535 -20.48 -9.01 17.00
CA GLY A 535 -20.90 -8.93 18.39
C GLY A 535 -20.41 -7.65 19.06
N ALA A 536 -20.59 -7.56 20.38
CA ALA A 536 -20.14 -6.43 21.20
C ALA A 536 -18.61 -6.27 21.25
N ASP A 537 -17.86 -7.33 20.93
CA ASP A 537 -16.40 -7.34 20.82
C ASP A 537 -15.86 -6.59 19.60
N LEU A 538 -16.70 -6.18 18.65
CA LEU A 538 -16.31 -5.33 17.52
C LEU A 538 -15.51 -4.09 17.96
N THR A 539 -15.97 -3.41 19.02
CA THR A 539 -15.27 -2.21 19.54
C THR A 539 -13.94 -2.51 20.23
N TYR A 540 -13.70 -3.76 20.63
CA TYR A 540 -12.46 -4.17 21.25
C TYR A 540 -11.41 -4.54 20.20
N TRP A 541 -11.82 -5.29 19.17
CA TRP A 541 -10.93 -5.78 18.13
C TRP A 541 -10.73 -4.79 16.96
N GLY A 542 -11.68 -3.88 16.75
CA GLY A 542 -11.59 -2.87 15.69
C GLY A 542 -11.75 -3.46 14.29
N ASP A 543 -11.00 -2.90 13.35
CA ASP A 543 -11.04 -3.23 11.92
C ASP A 543 -10.53 -4.64 11.61
N LEU A 544 -9.58 -5.16 12.40
CA LEU A 544 -8.98 -6.50 12.22
C LEU A 544 -9.90 -7.67 12.56
N TRP A 545 -11.01 -7.42 13.27
CA TRP A 545 -12.02 -8.46 13.54
C TRP A 545 -12.61 -9.03 12.26
N TYR A 546 -13.01 -8.16 11.32
CA TYR A 546 -13.67 -8.63 10.11
C TYR A 546 -12.74 -9.46 9.22
N PRO A 547 -11.46 -9.07 8.99
CA PRO A 547 -10.50 -9.93 8.33
C PRO A 547 -10.29 -11.30 8.97
N HIS A 548 -10.36 -11.42 10.31
CA HIS A 548 -10.26 -12.71 11.00
C HIS A 548 -11.43 -13.62 10.60
N GLU A 549 -12.66 -13.14 10.79
CA GLU A 549 -13.86 -13.90 10.47
C GLU A 549 -13.98 -14.20 8.97
N MET A 550 -13.63 -13.23 8.13
CA MET A 550 -13.59 -13.40 6.68
C MET A 550 -12.49 -14.40 6.26
N GLY A 551 -11.43 -14.57 7.05
CA GLY A 551 -10.43 -15.64 6.87
C GLY A 551 -11.06 -17.03 6.84
N HIS A 552 -12.05 -17.29 7.69
CA HIS A 552 -12.84 -18.52 7.64
C HIS A 552 -13.68 -18.64 6.37
N SER A 553 -14.26 -17.54 5.91
CA SER A 553 -14.99 -17.49 4.63
C SER A 553 -14.09 -17.73 3.41
N LEU A 554 -12.77 -17.51 3.55
CA LEU A 554 -11.74 -17.91 2.60
C LEU A 554 -11.24 -19.35 2.80
N GLY A 555 -11.64 -20.01 3.89
CA GLY A 555 -11.38 -21.41 4.19
C GLY A 555 -10.26 -21.64 5.22
N LEU A 556 -9.73 -20.60 5.85
CA LEU A 556 -8.67 -20.73 6.86
C LEU A 556 -9.24 -21.16 8.22
N PRO A 557 -8.57 -22.06 8.95
CA PRO A 557 -9.00 -22.42 10.29
C PRO A 557 -8.52 -21.45 11.36
N ASP A 558 -9.16 -21.53 12.53
CA ASP A 558 -8.61 -20.97 13.76
C ASP A 558 -7.27 -21.63 14.11
N LEU A 559 -6.31 -20.81 14.53
CA LEU A 559 -4.96 -21.23 14.94
C LEU A 559 -4.70 -20.99 16.43
N TYR A 560 -5.72 -20.64 17.22
CA TYR A 560 -5.64 -20.53 18.68
C TYR A 560 -6.09 -21.80 19.42
N GLY A 561 -6.04 -21.72 20.75
CA GLY A 561 -6.58 -22.74 21.65
C GLY A 561 -5.53 -23.69 22.22
N ALA A 562 -4.27 -23.57 21.81
CA ALA A 562 -3.16 -24.21 22.49
C ALA A 562 -2.95 -23.60 23.89
N THR A 563 -3.07 -24.41 24.94
CA THR A 563 -2.47 -24.08 26.24
C THR A 563 -1.16 -24.84 26.38
N ILE A 564 -0.16 -24.45 25.59
CA ILE A 564 1.19 -25.03 25.67
C ILE A 564 1.89 -24.44 26.89
N SER A 565 2.48 -25.27 27.75
CA SER A 565 3.14 -24.78 28.96
C SER A 565 4.21 -23.73 28.63
N GLY A 566 3.99 -22.48 29.05
CA GLY A 566 4.90 -21.36 28.79
C GLY A 566 4.61 -20.54 27.53
N ARG A 567 3.52 -20.83 26.79
CA ARG A 567 3.12 -20.12 25.55
C ARG A 567 1.59 -19.94 25.49
N ALA A 568 1.13 -18.97 24.70
CA ALA A 568 -0.28 -18.54 24.68
C ALA A 568 -1.06 -18.89 23.38
N GLY A 569 -0.57 -19.80 22.54
CA GLY A 569 -1.24 -20.20 21.29
C GLY A 569 -0.32 -21.05 20.42
N PHE A 570 -0.81 -21.50 19.26
CA PHE A 570 0.01 -22.32 18.36
C PHE A 570 0.92 -21.44 17.48
N THR A 571 0.40 -20.34 16.94
CA THR A 571 1.11 -19.48 15.97
C THR A 571 1.37 -18.06 16.45
N ARG A 572 0.96 -17.69 17.67
CA ARG A 572 1.27 -16.37 18.23
C ARG A 572 2.79 -16.06 18.21
N PRO A 573 3.16 -14.79 17.98
CA PRO A 573 2.29 -13.66 17.63
C PRO A 573 1.93 -13.56 16.14
N PHE A 574 2.37 -14.50 15.29
CA PHE A 574 2.52 -14.29 13.84
C PHE A 574 1.26 -14.50 12.98
N SER A 575 0.09 -14.72 13.60
CA SER A 575 -1.15 -14.98 12.86
C SER A 575 -2.37 -14.27 13.43
N LEU A 576 -3.08 -13.55 12.55
CA LEU A 576 -4.44 -13.07 12.81
C LEU A 576 -5.38 -14.18 13.27
N MET A 577 -5.24 -15.38 12.70
CA MET A 577 -6.12 -16.53 12.98
C MET A 577 -5.88 -17.15 14.36
N ASP A 578 -4.85 -16.72 15.09
CA ASP A 578 -4.62 -17.12 16.49
C ASP A 578 -4.97 -15.98 17.47
N ASP A 579 -4.54 -14.76 17.17
CA ASP A 579 -4.82 -13.61 18.04
C ASP A 579 -4.94 -12.33 17.21
N ILE A 580 -6.15 -11.77 17.18
CA ILE A 580 -6.47 -10.55 16.45
C ILE A 580 -5.64 -9.36 16.97
N GLY A 581 -5.38 -9.33 18.28
CA GLY A 581 -4.62 -8.27 18.94
C GLY A 581 -3.13 -8.58 19.10
N SER A 582 -2.59 -9.52 18.32
CA SER A 582 -1.17 -9.86 18.40
C SER A 582 -0.28 -8.70 17.94
N THR A 583 1.02 -8.82 18.20
CA THR A 583 2.03 -7.88 17.73
C THR A 583 2.39 -8.04 16.25
N ALA A 584 1.87 -9.09 15.59
CA ALA A 584 2.12 -9.43 14.19
C ALA A 584 0.92 -10.14 13.56
N PRO A 585 -0.26 -9.48 13.51
CA PRO A 585 -1.51 -10.09 13.11
C PRO A 585 -1.61 -10.26 11.59
N GLY A 586 -0.50 -10.37 10.86
CA GLY A 586 -0.51 -10.77 9.46
C GLY A 586 -0.97 -12.23 9.29
N TYR A 587 -1.39 -12.61 8.09
CA TYR A 587 -1.55 -14.02 7.72
C TYR A 587 -0.18 -14.69 7.54
N MET A 588 -0.06 -15.92 8.07
CA MET A 588 1.11 -16.80 7.87
C MET A 588 1.40 -16.98 6.38
N GLY A 589 2.67 -17.05 5.99
CA GLY A 589 3.09 -17.19 4.59
C GLY A 589 2.51 -18.43 3.91
N TYR A 590 2.43 -19.57 4.61
CA TYR A 590 1.76 -20.77 4.09
C TYR A 590 0.27 -20.51 3.79
N SER A 591 -0.44 -19.80 4.68
CA SER A 591 -1.82 -19.37 4.43
C SER A 591 -1.89 -18.51 3.18
N ARG A 592 -1.00 -17.52 3.02
CA ARG A 592 -0.95 -16.68 1.80
C ARG A 592 -0.74 -17.49 0.52
N TRP A 593 0.06 -18.57 0.57
CA TRP A 593 0.26 -19.46 -0.59
C TRP A 593 -0.97 -20.29 -0.95
N ILE A 594 -1.63 -20.93 0.02
CA ILE A 594 -2.85 -21.71 -0.27
C ILE A 594 -4.00 -20.82 -0.75
N LEU A 595 -4.02 -19.54 -0.33
CA LEU A 595 -4.95 -18.52 -0.82
C LEU A 595 -4.58 -17.95 -2.20
N LYS A 596 -3.44 -18.34 -2.81
CA LYS A 596 -2.96 -17.83 -4.11
C LYS A 596 -2.52 -16.36 -4.11
N TRP A 597 -2.13 -15.87 -2.94
CA TRP A 597 -1.50 -14.57 -2.80
C TRP A 597 0.01 -14.64 -3.04
N LEU A 598 0.60 -15.82 -2.84
CA LEU A 598 1.93 -16.18 -3.31
C LEU A 598 1.84 -17.11 -4.52
N ASP A 599 2.71 -16.90 -5.49
CA ASP A 599 2.88 -17.83 -6.62
C ASP A 599 3.78 -19.01 -6.25
N ASP A 600 3.61 -20.14 -6.95
CA ASP A 600 4.46 -21.34 -6.78
C ASP A 600 5.96 -21.02 -6.95
N SER A 601 6.32 -20.00 -7.75
CA SER A 601 7.70 -19.53 -7.93
C SER A 601 8.30 -18.83 -6.71
N GLN A 602 7.47 -18.47 -5.73
CA GLN A 602 7.90 -17.83 -4.48
C GLN A 602 8.07 -18.86 -3.33
N ILE A 603 7.97 -20.14 -3.64
CA ILE A 603 8.02 -21.25 -2.69
C ILE A 603 9.21 -22.15 -3.03
N ALA A 604 10.12 -22.35 -2.08
CA ALA A 604 11.20 -23.31 -2.22
C ALA A 604 10.77 -24.66 -1.63
N CYS A 605 10.47 -25.64 -2.48
CA CYS A 605 10.14 -27.00 -2.06
C CYS A 605 11.40 -27.85 -1.89
N ILE A 606 11.74 -28.21 -0.65
CA ILE A 606 13.05 -28.75 -0.26
C ILE A 606 12.98 -30.26 0.02
N ASN A 607 13.91 -31.05 -0.53
CA ASN A 607 14.06 -32.49 -0.29
C ASN A 607 15.48 -32.94 0.03
N GLY A 608 16.43 -32.01 0.16
CA GLY A 608 17.81 -32.28 0.52
C GLY A 608 18.47 -31.04 1.10
N ASN A 609 19.74 -31.18 1.51
CA ASN A 609 20.48 -30.07 2.11
C ASN A 609 20.64 -28.93 1.10
N THR A 610 20.33 -27.71 1.53
CA THR A 610 20.41 -26.53 0.69
C THR A 610 20.51 -25.25 1.53
N THR A 611 20.77 -24.13 0.88
CA THR A 611 20.68 -22.79 1.46
C THR A 611 19.73 -21.95 0.62
N VAL A 612 18.78 -21.29 1.27
CA VAL A 612 17.76 -20.45 0.64
C VAL A 612 17.83 -19.03 1.20
N ALA A 613 17.64 -18.03 0.34
CA ALA A 613 17.44 -16.65 0.76
C ALA A 613 15.94 -16.34 0.72
N LEU A 614 15.34 -16.08 1.88
CA LEU A 614 13.93 -15.73 2.01
C LEU A 614 13.78 -14.23 2.22
N THR A 615 12.95 -13.60 1.40
CA THR A 615 12.54 -12.20 1.56
C THR A 615 11.37 -12.10 2.57
N PRO A 616 11.24 -10.97 3.31
CA PRO A 616 10.20 -10.77 4.31
C PRO A 616 8.80 -10.97 3.73
N ILE A 617 7.90 -11.60 4.48
CA ILE A 617 6.53 -11.82 4.01
C ILE A 617 5.79 -10.49 3.77
N GLU A 618 6.20 -9.41 4.42
CA GLU A 618 5.55 -8.10 4.36
C GLU A 618 5.83 -7.36 3.04
N THR A 619 6.86 -7.75 2.27
CA THR A 619 7.25 -7.08 1.03
C THR A 619 6.78 -7.82 -0.22
N HIS A 620 6.70 -7.15 -1.38
CA HIS A 620 6.38 -7.81 -2.66
C HIS A 620 7.56 -8.62 -3.23
N GLY A 621 7.25 -9.65 -4.03
CA GLY A 621 8.25 -10.39 -4.81
C GLY A 621 9.20 -11.27 -4.00
N GLY A 622 10.19 -11.86 -4.68
CA GLY A 622 11.19 -12.73 -4.04
C GLY A 622 10.65 -14.08 -3.56
N LEU A 623 11.57 -14.93 -3.11
CA LEU A 623 11.26 -16.20 -2.46
C LEU A 623 10.73 -15.90 -1.05
N LYS A 624 9.53 -16.39 -0.71
CA LYS A 624 8.83 -16.02 0.54
C LYS A 624 8.89 -17.10 1.60
N ILE A 625 8.72 -18.36 1.19
CA ILE A 625 8.75 -19.49 2.11
C ILE A 625 9.64 -20.60 1.58
N ALA A 626 10.31 -21.29 2.49
CA ALA A 626 10.91 -22.60 2.24
C ALA A 626 10.10 -23.66 2.97
N LEU A 627 9.85 -24.78 2.29
CA LEU A 627 8.98 -25.84 2.77
C LEU A 627 9.66 -27.19 2.63
N VAL A 628 9.76 -27.92 3.74
CA VAL A 628 10.33 -29.27 3.81
C VAL A 628 9.18 -30.24 4.14
N PRO A 629 8.62 -30.96 3.15
CA PRO A 629 7.54 -31.91 3.40
C PRO A 629 8.08 -33.15 4.10
N PHE A 630 7.42 -33.56 5.18
CA PHE A 630 7.69 -34.84 5.86
C PHE A 630 6.93 -35.99 5.21
N ASP A 631 5.70 -35.70 4.79
CA ASP A 631 4.79 -36.61 4.10
C ASP A 631 3.77 -35.77 3.28
N GLN A 632 2.64 -36.38 2.89
CA GLN A 632 1.63 -35.71 2.06
C GLN A 632 0.76 -34.71 2.82
N THR A 633 0.77 -34.73 4.15
CA THR A 633 -0.12 -33.94 5.00
C THR A 633 0.62 -33.03 5.98
N ARG A 634 1.93 -33.27 6.19
CA ARG A 634 2.78 -32.52 7.12
C ARG A 634 4.03 -31.94 6.47
N ALA A 635 4.37 -30.71 6.85
CA ALA A 635 5.61 -30.07 6.45
C ALA A 635 6.16 -29.07 7.47
N LEU A 636 7.47 -28.89 7.46
CA LEU A 636 8.13 -27.76 8.12
C LEU A 636 8.19 -26.57 7.17
N VAL A 637 7.75 -25.40 7.63
CA VAL A 637 7.74 -24.16 6.86
C VAL A 637 8.64 -23.13 7.55
N ILE A 638 9.36 -22.36 6.74
CA ILE A 638 10.17 -21.25 7.17
C ILE A 638 9.77 -20.00 6.39
N GLU A 639 9.55 -18.90 7.09
CA GLU A 639 9.29 -17.58 6.50
C GLU A 639 10.10 -16.49 7.21
N SER A 640 10.42 -15.41 6.50
CA SER A 640 11.11 -14.25 7.07
C SER A 640 10.08 -13.22 7.53
N ARG A 641 10.19 -12.71 8.76
CA ARG A 641 9.29 -11.67 9.33
C ARG A 641 10.07 -10.45 9.77
N ARG A 642 9.56 -9.26 9.44
CA ARG A 642 10.15 -7.95 9.77
C ARG A 642 9.09 -7.00 10.31
N LYS A 643 9.51 -5.97 11.05
CA LYS A 643 8.66 -4.91 11.59
C LYS A 643 8.15 -3.98 10.50
N ILE A 644 7.33 -4.49 9.60
CA ILE A 644 6.80 -3.80 8.43
C ILE A 644 5.28 -3.97 8.41
N GLY A 645 4.55 -2.92 8.05
CA GLY A 645 3.08 -2.98 7.95
C GLY A 645 2.44 -3.42 9.27
N TYR A 646 1.62 -4.48 9.19
CA TYR A 646 0.93 -5.05 10.36
C TYR A 646 1.88 -5.68 11.40
N ASP A 647 3.12 -5.96 11.05
CA ASP A 647 4.11 -6.57 11.93
C ASP A 647 4.99 -5.58 12.69
N ILE A 648 4.71 -4.28 12.60
CA ILE A 648 5.51 -3.19 13.19
C ILE A 648 5.75 -3.35 14.71
N ALA A 649 4.84 -4.05 15.40
CA ALA A 649 4.91 -4.28 16.84
C ALA A 649 5.67 -5.57 17.23
N LEU A 650 6.22 -6.34 16.28
CA LEU A 650 7.03 -7.53 16.57
C LEU A 650 8.09 -7.23 17.62
N GLU A 651 8.25 -8.12 18.60
CA GLU A 651 9.35 -7.98 19.56
C GLU A 651 10.67 -8.46 18.95
N ARG A 652 10.60 -9.45 18.06
CA ARG A 652 11.76 -10.16 17.50
C ARG A 652 11.55 -10.48 16.03
N GLU A 653 12.35 -9.84 15.18
CA GLU A 653 12.43 -10.08 13.74
C GLU A 653 13.33 -11.28 13.45
N GLY A 654 13.10 -11.97 12.33
CA GLY A 654 13.94 -13.09 11.89
C GLY A 654 13.16 -14.18 11.16
N ALA A 655 13.76 -15.36 11.08
CA ALA A 655 13.15 -16.51 10.44
C ALA A 655 12.18 -17.22 11.39
N VAL A 656 10.89 -17.25 11.06
CA VAL A 656 9.86 -17.98 11.79
C VAL A 656 9.77 -19.38 11.20
N VAL A 657 9.96 -20.38 12.05
CA VAL A 657 9.87 -21.81 11.68
C VAL A 657 8.62 -22.39 12.33
N TYR A 658 7.78 -23.05 11.55
CA TYR A 658 6.53 -23.64 12.02
C TYR A 658 6.21 -24.95 11.32
N ILE A 659 5.48 -25.84 12.00
CA ILE A 659 4.91 -27.03 11.41
C ILE A 659 3.53 -26.69 10.81
N VAL A 660 3.21 -27.28 9.67
CA VAL A 660 1.86 -27.37 9.14
C VAL A 660 1.46 -28.85 9.14
N ASP A 661 0.29 -29.14 9.71
CA ASP A 661 -0.33 -30.46 9.71
C ASP A 661 -1.79 -30.34 9.27
N THR A 662 -2.08 -30.86 8.09
CA THR A 662 -3.40 -30.78 7.46
C THR A 662 -4.36 -31.86 7.94
N GLU A 663 -3.91 -32.88 8.69
CA GLU A 663 -4.79 -33.89 9.30
C GLU A 663 -5.31 -33.43 10.68
N ASN A 664 -4.62 -32.50 11.34
CA ASN A 664 -5.04 -31.98 12.63
C ASN A 664 -6.34 -31.18 12.52
N GLY A 665 -7.28 -31.51 13.41
CA GLY A 665 -8.62 -30.94 13.41
C GLY A 665 -8.64 -29.45 13.73
N PHE A 666 -9.70 -28.78 13.27
CA PHE A 666 -9.94 -27.36 13.49
C PHE A 666 -10.56 -27.14 14.88
N GLY A 667 -9.85 -26.40 15.74
CA GLY A 667 -10.41 -25.84 16.98
C GLY A 667 -9.87 -26.41 18.29
N GLY A 668 -9.24 -25.53 19.08
CA GLY A 668 -9.53 -25.30 20.50
C GLY A 668 -9.28 -26.39 21.54
N GLY A 669 -8.96 -27.63 21.15
CA GLY A 669 -8.64 -28.71 22.09
C GLY A 669 -7.17 -28.68 22.53
N SER A 670 -6.91 -28.93 23.82
CA SER A 670 -5.53 -29.11 24.31
C SER A 670 -4.88 -30.33 23.64
N GLY A 671 -3.88 -30.12 22.79
CA GLY A 671 -3.19 -31.18 22.06
C GLY A 671 -2.24 -30.65 21.00
N GLU A 672 -2.64 -30.75 19.74
CA GLU A 672 -1.86 -30.45 18.54
C GLU A 672 -2.70 -29.56 17.60
N GLY A 673 -2.10 -28.50 17.05
CA GLY A 673 -2.77 -27.54 16.17
C GLY A 673 -2.44 -27.80 14.69
N PRO A 674 -3.24 -27.27 13.75
CA PRO A 674 -3.00 -27.46 12.32
C PRO A 674 -1.82 -26.63 11.79
N MET A 675 -1.39 -25.61 12.53
CA MET A 675 -0.06 -25.00 12.43
C MET A 675 0.50 -24.75 13.82
N GLU A 676 1.80 -24.91 14.04
CA GLU A 676 2.46 -24.51 15.29
C GLU A 676 3.83 -23.89 15.02
N VAL A 677 4.03 -22.64 15.48
CA VAL A 677 5.34 -21.97 15.48
C VAL A 677 6.25 -22.65 16.49
N LEU A 678 7.47 -22.95 16.09
CA LEU A 678 8.46 -23.62 16.93
C LEU A 678 9.32 -22.60 17.70
N ASN A 679 10.44 -23.03 18.26
CA ASN A 679 11.38 -22.17 18.98
C ASN A 679 10.73 -21.27 20.06
N ASN A 680 9.79 -21.84 20.84
CA ASN A 680 9.05 -21.13 21.88
C ASN A 680 8.32 -19.85 21.39
N ALA A 681 7.70 -19.88 20.20
CA ALA A 681 7.01 -18.72 19.61
C ALA A 681 7.97 -17.55 19.27
N GLN A 682 9.21 -17.83 18.91
CA GLN A 682 10.20 -16.82 18.57
C GLN A 682 10.86 -17.09 17.22
N ALA A 683 11.08 -16.02 16.46
CA ALA A 683 11.91 -16.07 15.26
C ALA A 683 13.37 -16.42 15.61
N LEU A 684 14.03 -17.17 14.73
CA LEU A 684 15.47 -17.42 14.80
C LEU A 684 16.25 -16.19 14.35
N LEU A 685 17.32 -15.88 15.09
CA LEU A 685 18.27 -14.80 14.78
C LEU A 685 19.53 -15.36 14.10
N PRO A 686 20.40 -14.51 13.52
CA PRO A 686 21.67 -14.95 12.96
C PRO A 686 22.47 -15.84 13.89
N ASN A 687 22.95 -16.96 13.34
CA ASN A 687 23.69 -18.04 14.00
C ASN A 687 22.87 -18.90 14.98
N GLU A 688 21.56 -18.68 15.09
CA GLU A 688 20.68 -19.60 15.80
C GLU A 688 20.24 -20.74 14.91
N SER A 689 20.00 -21.89 15.53
CA SER A 689 19.50 -23.08 14.86
C SER A 689 18.38 -23.73 15.64
N LEU A 690 17.46 -24.35 14.90
CA LEU A 690 16.38 -25.17 15.41
C LEU A 690 16.45 -26.52 14.70
N THR A 691 16.38 -27.60 15.46
CA THR A 691 16.19 -28.95 14.91
C THR A 691 14.79 -29.44 15.24
N TYR A 692 14.06 -29.85 14.22
CA TYR A 692 12.76 -30.50 14.35
C TYR A 692 12.78 -31.80 13.55
N GLU A 693 12.48 -32.91 14.23
CA GLU A 693 12.67 -34.27 13.71
C GLU A 693 14.09 -34.47 13.14
N ASN A 694 14.24 -34.70 11.84
CA ASN A 694 15.52 -34.88 11.17
C ASN A 694 16.00 -33.62 10.42
N VAL A 695 15.29 -32.50 10.51
CA VAL A 695 15.62 -31.26 9.80
C VAL A 695 16.21 -30.23 10.75
N THR A 696 17.38 -29.71 10.41
CA THR A 696 18.04 -28.60 11.11
C THR A 696 17.98 -27.35 10.25
N ILE A 697 17.41 -26.28 10.81
CA ILE A 697 17.31 -24.95 10.21
C ILE A 697 18.31 -24.06 10.94
N THR A 698 19.20 -23.39 10.20
CA THR A 698 20.15 -22.42 10.75
C THR A 698 20.06 -21.11 9.98
N VAL A 699 19.85 -20.00 10.68
CA VAL A 699 19.92 -18.68 10.06
C VAL A 699 21.39 -18.28 9.96
N GLN A 700 21.93 -18.23 8.75
CA GLN A 700 23.30 -17.80 8.51
C GLN A 700 23.42 -16.28 8.62
N GLU A 701 22.49 -15.57 7.99
CA GLU A 701 22.46 -14.11 7.91
C GLU A 701 21.02 -13.63 8.00
N ALA A 702 20.81 -12.46 8.63
CA ALA A 702 19.51 -11.78 8.68
C ALA A 702 19.73 -10.28 8.55
N ASN A 703 18.96 -9.63 7.68
CA ASN A 703 18.91 -8.18 7.54
C ASN A 703 17.49 -7.72 7.18
N LEU A 704 17.28 -6.43 6.91
CA LEU A 704 15.96 -5.88 6.58
C LEU A 704 15.33 -6.48 5.30
N THR A 705 16.15 -7.02 4.39
CA THR A 705 15.73 -7.61 3.11
C THR A 705 15.41 -9.10 3.18
N GLY A 706 15.70 -9.75 4.31
CA GLY A 706 15.41 -11.17 4.49
C GLY A 706 16.39 -11.96 5.35
N ASP A 707 16.25 -13.28 5.29
CA ASP A 707 17.06 -14.26 6.01
C ASP A 707 17.72 -15.24 5.02
N ILE A 708 19.02 -15.50 5.19
CA ILE A 708 19.73 -16.60 4.53
C ILE A 708 19.70 -17.81 5.45
N ILE A 709 19.09 -18.88 4.98
CA ILE A 709 18.71 -20.03 5.80
C ILE A 709 19.34 -21.29 5.24
N GLN A 710 20.19 -21.92 6.04
CA GLN A 710 20.72 -23.23 5.78
C GLN A 710 19.77 -24.30 6.30
N ILE A 711 19.43 -25.26 5.44
CA ILE A 711 18.54 -26.38 5.72
C ILE A 711 19.33 -27.67 5.57
N GLU A 712 19.40 -28.47 6.62
CA GLU A 712 20.08 -29.77 6.63
C GLU A 712 19.08 -30.87 6.99
N ILE A 713 18.94 -31.86 6.12
CA ILE A 713 18.12 -33.06 6.32
C ILE A 713 19.08 -34.19 6.71
N ASN A 714 18.99 -34.63 7.96
CA ASN A 714 19.82 -35.70 8.50
C ASN A 714 19.22 -37.08 8.16
N ASP A 715 20.11 -38.03 7.82
CA ASP A 715 19.79 -39.44 7.51
C ASP A 715 19.38 -40.27 8.74
#